data_AF-A0A078AUJ9-F1
#
_entry.id   AF-A0A078AUJ9-F1
#
_cell.length_a   1.000
_cell.length_b   1.000
_cell.length_c   1.000
_cell.angle_alpha   90.00
_cell.angle_beta   90.00
_cell.angle_gamma   90.00
#
_symmetry.space_group_name_H-M   'P 1'
#
loop_
_entity.id
_entity.type
_entity.pdbx_description
1 polymer ?
#
loop_
_entity_poly.entity_id
_entity_poly.type
_entity_poly.pdbx_seq_one_letter_code
_entity_poly.pdbx_strand_id
1 'polypeptide(L)'
;MGACCDTNQRQGSIISKNPFSQLDMNFGELKYDKVRKENWDNVILGYELIETIIKAKTSKQVIQYLEEKQKISPIIFESIRAKTSNYKVEIDGELINTAMWNPVMYAIANPNKLLELVKYMIEVIGVHTGLSLKEPIYDSELDGILESGEKSTAKFWKSTLALSLAIKNCDIEMLEYLWNDHYFLWDITDLDQLMDTLYNYEFLDALSVILRGKTFVNIILSLSFDEQVFYIEKILFDKFDQDTQDSICTFIDDALASNKNFGTQYLYLNLKREHMLKDLIDVCLRNSNHYMIYQNYDMFQWIFENMDPDVKQDLRITQLFIEKIIEGNKQVIELKFVNEEILRLSQSGNIQKIVKLIEHGKIQEIAQIRDKEGIVFDAFEEREEMINTCGNNYGLFDDNAVINVDEEVLKEWNPLHVAIFYNQLKLVKYFCDNLKINVQASLKMPGYRKRKNMSSNYQSNSKDQISINNGIDCLLLFVLECLRYNLKKIKVGAEDILLYFWDYHGYLFNDLDLKIMIEYLFKLQRDELLTKILFIPTSVYIIKNMPFEKRLIYLKEIQYIAYQFLGKEKYFFSEQANAINGFDKNKKEIEQNQSLQFITELLTERPYSLYCIFLTMEKSPFFFKQAYQMITAQDIEELIRCSHDRAVNITEIKNGGQKKRQELMKEIRNFEEIKDAIYELGERILNSPLLSRVNSRKLELKEDDNSRMQQSQRSRQSKQNLIQYGKISVEEL
;
A
#
# COMPACT_ATOMS: atom_id res chain seq x y z
N MET A 1 -63.60 7.83 29.41
CA MET A 1 -63.49 9.23 29.85
C MET A 1 -62.13 9.42 30.50
N GLY A 2 -61.37 10.44 30.06
CA GLY A 2 -60.44 11.21 30.90
C GLY A 2 -59.20 10.55 31.51
N ALA A 3 -58.07 10.68 30.80
CA ALA A 3 -56.86 11.43 31.18
C ALA A 3 -56.14 11.25 32.57
N CYS A 4 -54.80 11.16 32.44
CA CYS A 4 -53.73 11.83 33.19
C CYS A 4 -52.89 11.10 34.27
N CYS A 5 -51.60 11.00 33.90
CA CYS A 5 -50.38 11.34 34.65
C CYS A 5 -49.66 10.33 35.58
N ASP A 6 -48.45 9.96 35.08
CA ASP A 6 -47.14 9.96 35.72
C ASP A 6 -46.82 9.04 36.90
N THR A 7 -45.90 8.10 36.66
CA THR A 7 -44.52 8.19 37.18
C THR A 7 -43.61 7.14 36.52
N ASN A 8 -42.68 7.62 35.69
CA ASN A 8 -41.55 6.86 35.13
C ASN A 8 -40.48 6.63 36.20
N GLN A 9 -40.23 5.38 36.59
CA GLN A 9 -38.95 4.98 37.19
C GLN A 9 -38.02 4.48 36.07
N ARG A 10 -37.02 5.30 35.75
CA ARG A 10 -35.91 4.94 34.86
C ARG A 10 -35.02 3.89 35.54
N GLN A 11 -34.94 2.70 34.96
CA GLN A 11 -33.78 1.82 35.13
C GLN A 11 -32.60 2.46 34.41
N GLY A 12 -31.54 2.77 35.16
CA GLY A 12 -30.33 3.38 34.65
C GLY A 12 -29.59 2.47 33.69
N SER A 13 -29.22 3.03 32.54
CA SER A 13 -28.35 2.43 31.54
C SER A 13 -26.97 2.15 32.12
N ILE A 14 -26.59 0.88 32.09
CA ILE A 14 -25.19 0.44 32.05
C ILE A 14 -24.79 0.52 30.56
N ILE A 15 -23.55 0.96 30.26
CA ILE A 15 -23.00 1.44 28.96
C ILE A 15 -23.14 2.96 28.84
N SER A 16 -22.09 3.81 28.77
CA SER A 16 -20.65 3.65 28.56
C SER A 16 -19.89 4.59 29.50
N LYS A 17 -19.04 4.03 30.36
CA LYS A 17 -17.98 4.82 31.01
C LYS A 17 -16.82 4.89 30.01
N ASN A 18 -16.39 6.10 29.69
CA ASN A 18 -15.17 6.35 28.94
C ASN A 18 -14.02 5.54 29.58
N PRO A 19 -13.35 4.60 28.85
CA PRO A 19 -12.29 3.76 29.40
C PRO A 19 -11.06 4.56 29.88
N PHE A 20 -10.97 5.85 29.54
CA PHE A 20 -9.90 6.75 29.99
C PHE A 20 -10.25 7.56 31.25
N SER A 21 -11.49 7.52 31.74
CA SER A 21 -11.92 8.29 32.93
C SER A 21 -11.35 7.77 34.26
N GLN A 22 -10.68 6.60 34.25
CA GLN A 22 -10.00 6.02 35.42
C GLN A 22 -8.47 6.11 35.33
N LEU A 23 -7.91 6.77 34.31
CA LEU A 23 -6.49 7.11 34.33
C LEU A 23 -6.31 8.31 35.27
N ASP A 24 -6.00 8.00 36.53
CA ASP A 24 -5.46 8.96 37.50
C ASP A 24 -4.16 9.54 36.92
N MET A 25 -4.27 10.70 36.25
CA MET A 25 -3.16 11.41 35.61
C MET A 25 -2.32 12.21 36.63
N ASN A 26 -2.11 11.64 37.83
CA ASN A 26 -1.00 12.07 38.68
C ASN A 26 0.29 11.44 38.15
N PHE A 27 0.87 12.07 37.13
CA PHE A 27 2.21 11.77 36.65
C PHE A 27 3.25 12.31 37.66
N GLY A 28 3.46 11.57 38.75
CA GLY A 28 4.64 11.75 39.58
C GLY A 28 5.92 11.47 38.77
N GLU A 29 6.94 12.28 38.99
CA GLU A 29 8.23 12.36 38.27
C GLU A 29 9.01 11.04 38.12
N LEU A 30 8.60 9.95 38.79
CA LEU A 30 9.32 8.68 38.85
C LEU A 30 8.95 7.64 37.76
N LYS A 31 7.85 7.80 37.01
CA LYS A 31 7.51 6.89 35.89
C LYS A 31 8.19 7.27 34.57
N TYR A 32 8.76 8.47 34.48
CA TYR A 32 9.30 9.05 33.24
C TYR A 32 10.66 8.44 32.84
N ASP A 33 11.47 7.99 33.81
CA ASP A 33 12.79 7.38 33.56
C ASP A 33 12.73 5.95 33.01
N LYS A 34 11.66 5.20 33.30
CA LYS A 34 11.51 3.82 32.84
C LYS A 34 11.32 3.75 31.32
N VAL A 35 10.55 4.69 30.77
CA VAL A 35 10.28 4.83 29.32
C VAL A 35 11.53 5.29 28.54
N ARG A 36 12.41 6.10 29.17
CA ARG A 36 13.71 6.49 28.58
C ARG A 36 14.63 5.29 28.40
N LYS A 37 14.70 4.39 29.38
CA LYS A 37 15.55 3.20 29.31
C LYS A 37 15.05 2.19 28.26
N GLU A 38 13.74 1.95 28.22
CA GLU A 38 13.11 1.04 27.25
C GLU A 38 13.40 1.45 25.80
N ASN A 39 13.38 2.75 25.47
CA ASN A 39 13.66 3.20 24.09
C ASN A 39 15.13 3.08 23.67
N TRP A 40 16.09 3.24 24.59
CA TRP A 40 17.51 3.06 24.31
C TRP A 40 17.88 1.59 24.12
N ASP A 41 17.32 0.73 24.96
CA ASP A 41 17.48 -0.71 24.83
C ASP A 41 16.98 -1.18 23.46
N ASN A 42 15.89 -0.61 22.92
CA ASN A 42 15.34 -0.97 21.61
C ASN A 42 16.25 -0.61 20.42
N VAL A 43 16.97 0.52 20.45
CA VAL A 43 17.88 0.92 19.35
C VAL A 43 19.13 0.06 19.35
N ILE A 44 19.72 -0.17 20.53
CA ILE A 44 20.88 -1.04 20.69
C ILE A 44 20.51 -2.47 20.29
N LEU A 45 19.35 -2.95 20.78
CA LEU A 45 18.77 -4.22 20.40
C LEU A 45 18.59 -4.34 18.89
N GLY A 46 18.18 -3.28 18.19
CA GLY A 46 18.04 -3.28 16.75
C GLY A 46 19.34 -3.52 15.98
N TYR A 47 20.42 -2.85 16.35
CA TYR A 47 21.73 -3.07 15.73
C TYR A 47 22.29 -4.46 16.08
N GLU A 48 22.20 -4.86 17.35
CA GLU A 48 22.62 -6.19 17.81
C GLU A 48 21.84 -7.28 17.09
N LEU A 49 20.52 -7.10 16.90
CA LEU A 49 19.65 -8.04 16.20
C LEU A 49 20.05 -8.19 14.74
N ILE A 50 20.23 -7.10 13.99
CA ILE A 50 20.61 -7.19 12.58
C ILE A 50 21.98 -7.86 12.44
N GLU A 51 22.96 -7.51 13.27
CA GLU A 51 24.26 -8.21 13.25
C GLU A 51 24.11 -9.70 13.58
N THR A 52 23.24 -10.04 14.54
CA THR A 52 22.96 -11.42 14.91
C THR A 52 22.33 -12.18 13.75
N ILE A 53 21.37 -11.57 13.03
CA ILE A 53 20.76 -12.14 11.83
C ILE A 53 21.79 -12.36 10.75
N ILE A 54 22.62 -11.36 10.43
CA ILE A 54 23.65 -11.47 9.38
C ILE A 54 24.65 -12.60 9.69
N LYS A 55 25.03 -12.76 10.96
CA LYS A 55 26.01 -13.77 11.40
C LYS A 55 25.38 -15.14 11.68
N ALA A 56 24.05 -15.24 11.74
CA ALA A 56 23.36 -16.45 12.13
C ALA A 56 23.55 -17.57 11.11
N LYS A 57 23.79 -18.78 11.63
CA LYS A 57 23.86 -20.01 10.84
C LYS A 57 22.52 -20.74 10.80
N THR A 58 21.62 -20.43 11.74
CA THR A 58 20.33 -21.10 11.89
C THR A 58 19.30 -20.14 12.46
N SER A 59 18.03 -20.29 12.09
CA SER A 59 16.92 -19.51 12.64
C SER A 59 16.84 -19.57 14.16
N LYS A 60 17.09 -20.75 14.74
CA LYS A 60 17.01 -21.00 16.19
C LYS A 60 17.90 -20.07 17.02
N GLN A 61 19.09 -19.72 16.51
CA GLN A 61 20.02 -18.84 17.21
C GLN A 61 19.42 -17.44 17.40
N VAL A 62 18.81 -16.88 16.36
CA VAL A 62 18.20 -15.55 16.40
C VAL A 62 16.88 -15.58 17.17
N ILE A 63 16.07 -16.63 17.01
CA ILE A 63 14.83 -16.79 17.75
C ILE A 63 15.11 -16.85 19.25
N GLN A 64 16.09 -17.65 19.69
CA GLN A 64 16.51 -17.70 21.08
C GLN A 64 16.98 -16.34 21.60
N TYR A 65 17.76 -15.61 20.80
CA TYR A 65 18.19 -14.24 21.13
C TYR A 65 17.00 -13.30 21.33
N LEU A 66 15.99 -13.35 20.45
CA LEU A 66 14.77 -12.55 20.54
C LEU A 66 13.93 -12.93 21.77
N GLU A 67 13.83 -14.22 22.09
CA GLU A 67 13.09 -14.71 23.26
C GLU A 67 13.76 -14.29 24.59
N GLU A 68 15.10 -14.31 24.64
CA GLU A 68 15.89 -13.88 25.81
C GLU A 68 15.77 -12.37 26.08
N LYS A 69 15.64 -11.56 25.01
CA LYS A 69 15.59 -10.08 25.10
C LYS A 69 14.18 -9.50 25.35
N GLN A 70 13.19 -10.33 25.69
CA GLN A 70 11.77 -10.01 25.87
C GLN A 70 11.03 -9.66 24.57
N LYS A 71 9.68 -9.69 24.63
CA LYS A 71 8.79 -9.45 23.48
C LYS A 71 8.93 -8.03 22.95
N ILE A 72 9.66 -7.87 21.85
CA ILE A 72 9.70 -6.63 21.06
C ILE A 72 8.31 -6.42 20.43
N SER A 73 7.75 -5.22 20.56
CA SER A 73 6.51 -4.85 19.88
C SER A 73 6.70 -4.89 18.35
N PRO A 74 5.71 -5.33 17.55
CA PRO A 74 5.78 -5.32 16.09
C PRO A 74 6.20 -3.96 15.52
N ILE A 75 5.63 -2.87 16.06
CA ILE A 75 5.90 -1.48 15.63
C ILE A 75 7.38 -1.13 15.85
N ILE A 76 7.95 -1.57 16.97
CA ILE A 76 9.36 -1.32 17.27
C ILE A 76 10.23 -2.14 16.33
N PHE A 77 9.88 -3.41 16.13
CA PHE A 77 10.59 -4.33 15.24
C PHE A 77 10.66 -3.78 13.81
N GLU A 78 9.53 -3.31 13.29
CA GLU A 78 9.40 -2.67 11.99
C GLU A 78 10.13 -1.34 11.87
N SER A 79 10.56 -0.72 12.98
CA SER A 79 11.35 0.52 12.96
C SER A 79 12.87 0.28 12.99
N ILE A 80 13.30 -0.97 13.21
CA ILE A 80 14.71 -1.34 13.23
C ILE A 80 15.29 -1.22 11.81
N ARG A 81 16.35 -0.45 11.65
CA ARG A 81 17.05 -0.20 10.37
C ARG A 81 18.56 -0.24 10.60
N ALA A 82 19.31 -0.87 9.70
CA ALA A 82 20.77 -0.93 9.80
C ALA A 82 21.44 0.17 8.95
N LYS A 83 21.54 1.40 9.47
CA LYS A 83 22.18 2.52 8.74
C LYS A 83 23.70 2.35 8.47
N THR A 84 24.34 1.30 8.98
CA THR A 84 25.81 1.15 8.97
C THR A 84 26.28 -0.26 8.58
N SER A 85 25.40 -1.12 8.06
CA SER A 85 25.82 -2.43 7.61
C SER A 85 26.75 -2.30 6.39
N ASN A 86 27.98 -2.80 6.49
CA ASN A 86 28.80 -3.14 5.32
C ASN A 86 28.25 -4.39 4.59
N TYR A 87 26.98 -4.74 4.81
CA TYR A 87 26.34 -5.90 4.22
C TYR A 87 25.97 -5.56 2.78
N LYS A 88 26.80 -6.05 1.86
CA LYS A 88 26.62 -5.86 0.43
C LYS A 88 25.77 -6.98 -0.11
N VAL A 89 24.62 -6.63 -0.67
CA VAL A 89 23.78 -7.56 -1.42
C VAL A 89 23.75 -7.08 -2.86
N GLU A 90 24.10 -7.95 -3.78
CA GLU A 90 24.04 -7.68 -5.22
C GLU A 90 22.86 -8.42 -5.83
N ILE A 91 21.97 -7.76 -6.57
CA ILE A 91 20.90 -8.38 -7.36
C ILE A 91 21.07 -7.89 -8.80
N ASP A 92 21.15 -8.80 -9.76
CA ASP A 92 21.23 -8.51 -11.20
C ASP A 92 22.46 -7.63 -11.55
N GLY A 93 23.56 -7.83 -10.83
CA GLY A 93 24.78 -7.03 -10.99
C GLY A 93 24.74 -5.69 -10.26
N GLU A 94 23.63 -5.34 -9.62
CA GLU A 94 23.44 -4.07 -8.91
C GLU A 94 23.63 -4.24 -7.41
N LEU A 95 24.51 -3.42 -6.82
CA LEU A 95 24.66 -3.35 -5.37
C LEU A 95 23.46 -2.65 -4.74
N ILE A 96 22.67 -3.40 -3.97
CA ILE A 96 21.53 -2.88 -3.24
C ILE A 96 21.99 -2.19 -1.97
N ASN A 97 21.44 -1.00 -1.75
CA ASN A 97 21.56 -0.31 -0.48
C ASN A 97 20.74 -1.08 0.59
N THR A 98 21.41 -1.58 1.62
CA THR A 98 20.76 -2.31 2.72
C THR A 98 20.49 -1.42 3.94
N ALA A 99 20.82 -0.12 3.87
CA ALA A 99 20.77 0.78 5.02
C ALA A 99 19.38 0.93 5.63
N MET A 100 18.34 0.77 4.81
CA MET A 100 16.95 0.93 5.20
C MET A 100 16.19 -0.41 5.30
N TRP A 101 16.91 -1.54 5.22
CA TRP A 101 16.28 -2.84 5.41
C TRP A 101 15.87 -3.05 6.87
N ASN A 102 14.70 -3.67 7.03
CA ASN A 102 14.24 -4.18 8.31
C ASN A 102 14.83 -5.60 8.58
N PRO A 103 14.69 -6.14 9.80
CA PRO A 103 15.24 -7.45 10.12
C PRO A 103 14.71 -8.62 9.27
N VAL A 104 13.47 -8.54 8.76
CA VAL A 104 12.89 -9.57 7.87
C VAL A 104 13.69 -9.68 6.58
N MET A 105 13.99 -8.54 5.95
CA MET A 105 14.78 -8.52 4.71
C MET A 105 16.20 -9.08 4.91
N TYR A 106 16.83 -8.79 6.05
CA TYR A 106 18.13 -9.39 6.39
C TYR A 106 18.06 -10.91 6.57
N ALA A 107 16.97 -11.43 7.13
CA ALA A 107 16.79 -12.86 7.30
C ALA A 107 16.57 -13.58 5.96
N ILE A 108 15.79 -12.98 5.05
CA ILE A 108 15.56 -13.49 3.69
C ILE A 108 16.86 -13.46 2.88
N ALA A 109 17.61 -12.37 2.96
CA ALA A 109 18.88 -12.20 2.26
C ALA A 109 20.03 -13.03 2.85
N ASN A 110 19.83 -13.71 3.99
CA ASN A 110 20.88 -14.49 4.62
C ASN A 110 21.14 -15.79 3.81
N PRO A 111 22.38 -16.10 3.44
CA PRO A 111 22.72 -17.29 2.65
C PRO A 111 22.41 -18.63 3.35
N ASN A 112 22.21 -18.62 4.67
CA ASN A 112 21.83 -19.80 5.46
C ASN A 112 20.32 -20.06 5.50
N LYS A 113 19.51 -19.42 4.64
CA LYS A 113 18.09 -19.74 4.41
C LYS A 113 17.25 -19.75 5.69
N LEU A 114 17.15 -18.59 6.34
CA LEU A 114 16.56 -18.47 7.68
C LEU A 114 15.01 -18.46 7.69
N LEU A 115 14.36 -19.39 6.98
CA LEU A 115 12.90 -19.43 6.81
C LEU A 115 12.13 -19.42 8.12
N GLU A 116 12.51 -20.28 9.07
CA GLU A 116 11.80 -20.36 10.36
C GLU A 116 11.90 -19.07 11.18
N LEU A 117 12.95 -18.26 10.98
CA LEU A 117 13.05 -16.94 11.60
C LEU A 117 12.08 -15.96 10.92
N VAL A 118 11.98 -16.00 9.59
CA VAL A 118 11.02 -15.18 8.83
C VAL A 118 9.59 -15.48 9.27
N LYS A 119 9.22 -16.77 9.36
CA LYS A 119 7.92 -17.21 9.92
C LYS A 119 7.71 -16.71 11.33
N TYR A 120 8.71 -16.86 12.22
CA TYR A 120 8.61 -16.37 13.59
C TYR A 120 8.34 -14.85 13.67
N MET A 121 9.04 -14.05 12.87
CA MET A 121 8.82 -12.60 12.83
C MET A 121 7.41 -12.26 12.32
N ILE A 122 6.95 -12.91 11.26
CA ILE A 122 5.66 -12.61 10.64
C ILE A 122 4.49 -13.14 11.47
N GLU A 123 4.54 -14.40 11.91
CA GLU A 123 3.40 -15.09 12.52
C GLU A 123 3.37 -14.95 14.05
N VAL A 124 4.54 -14.90 14.71
CA VAL A 124 4.62 -14.87 16.17
C VAL A 124 4.82 -13.45 16.69
N ILE A 125 5.75 -12.69 16.11
CA ILE A 125 5.90 -11.27 16.46
C ILE A 125 4.74 -10.46 15.89
N GLY A 126 4.27 -10.79 14.68
CA GLY A 126 3.17 -10.09 14.04
C GLY A 126 3.62 -8.87 13.25
N VAL A 127 4.81 -8.93 12.62
CA VAL A 127 5.29 -7.82 11.77
C VAL A 127 4.43 -7.71 10.52
N HIS A 128 4.17 -6.49 10.09
CA HIS A 128 3.34 -6.17 8.95
C HIS A 128 4.03 -6.59 7.65
N THR A 129 3.48 -7.63 7.00
CA THR A 129 4.11 -8.30 5.85
C THR A 129 4.23 -7.42 4.61
N GLY A 130 3.15 -6.71 4.23
CA GLY A 130 3.14 -5.83 3.06
C GLY A 130 4.12 -4.65 3.14
N LEU A 131 4.69 -4.42 4.31
CA LEU A 131 5.60 -3.32 4.59
C LEU A 131 7.01 -3.83 4.91
N SER A 132 7.09 -5.00 5.54
CA SER A 132 8.36 -5.66 5.86
C SER A 132 9.00 -6.33 4.65
N LEU A 133 8.22 -6.74 3.65
CA LEU A 133 8.70 -7.44 2.46
C LEU A 133 8.95 -6.53 1.25
N LYS A 134 8.44 -5.30 1.26
CA LYS A 134 8.65 -4.32 0.20
C LYS A 134 9.95 -3.54 0.41
N GLU A 135 10.55 -3.09 -0.67
CA GLU A 135 11.73 -2.24 -0.61
C GLU A 135 11.37 -0.91 0.07
N PRO A 136 12.18 -0.43 1.03
CA PRO A 136 11.99 0.90 1.59
C PRO A 136 12.08 1.96 0.47
N ILE A 137 11.17 2.94 0.48
CA ILE A 137 11.19 4.04 -0.48
C ILE A 137 12.44 4.89 -0.21
N TYR A 138 13.48 4.71 -1.03
CA TYR A 138 14.58 5.65 -1.15
C TYR A 138 14.06 6.84 -1.95
N ASP A 139 13.63 7.91 -1.28
CA ASP A 139 13.32 9.15 -1.99
C ASP A 139 14.64 9.75 -2.47
N SER A 140 14.73 9.96 -3.78
CA SER A 140 15.90 10.46 -4.50
C SER A 140 16.35 11.86 -4.08
N GLU A 141 15.61 12.54 -3.20
CA GLU A 141 15.99 13.86 -2.67
C GLU A 141 17.23 13.80 -1.76
N LEU A 142 17.48 12.67 -1.08
CA LEU A 142 18.75 12.44 -0.37
C LEU A 142 19.87 11.98 -1.32
N ASP A 143 19.51 11.43 -2.48
CA ASP A 143 20.44 11.06 -3.56
C ASP A 143 20.69 12.21 -4.54
N GLY A 144 20.35 13.45 -4.17
CA GLY A 144 20.63 14.69 -4.92
C GLY A 144 22.12 14.99 -5.19
N ILE A 145 22.99 13.99 -5.09
CA ILE A 145 24.42 14.02 -5.42
C ILE A 145 24.78 13.00 -6.53
N LEU A 146 23.89 12.07 -6.90
CA LEU A 146 24.08 11.26 -8.11
C LEU A 146 23.57 12.04 -9.34
N GLU A 147 24.29 13.11 -9.68
CA GLU A 147 24.04 14.01 -10.81
C GLU A 147 24.28 13.40 -12.22
N SER A 148 24.60 12.11 -12.35
CA SER A 148 24.79 11.52 -13.67
C SER A 148 23.47 10.96 -14.19
N GLY A 149 22.92 11.60 -15.23
CA GLY A 149 21.65 11.31 -15.91
C GLY A 149 21.46 9.92 -16.55
N GLU A 150 21.90 8.86 -15.88
CA GLU A 150 21.47 7.50 -16.15
C GLU A 150 20.11 7.29 -15.47
N LYS A 151 19.12 6.90 -16.27
CA LYS A 151 17.78 6.53 -15.80
C LYS A 151 17.95 5.35 -14.83
N SER A 152 18.04 5.64 -13.55
CA SER A 152 18.19 4.65 -12.50
C SER A 152 17.15 3.54 -12.65
N THR A 153 17.65 2.33 -12.88
CA THR A 153 16.96 1.03 -12.89
C THR A 153 16.33 0.70 -11.54
N ALA A 154 16.58 1.49 -10.48
CA ALA A 154 16.01 1.37 -9.14
C ALA A 154 14.47 1.51 -9.06
N LYS A 155 13.75 1.63 -10.19
CA LYS A 155 12.29 1.51 -10.22
C LYS A 155 11.79 0.06 -10.19
N PHE A 156 12.60 -0.91 -10.59
CA PHE A 156 12.11 -2.28 -10.85
C PHE A 156 11.83 -3.12 -9.61
N TRP A 157 12.53 -2.92 -8.49
CA TRP A 157 12.55 -3.88 -7.37
C TRP A 157 11.54 -3.62 -6.24
N LYS A 158 10.78 -2.52 -6.31
CA LYS A 158 10.17 -1.92 -5.11
C LYS A 158 9.20 -2.84 -4.37
N SER A 159 8.44 -3.66 -5.09
CA SER A 159 7.46 -4.57 -4.48
C SER A 159 7.96 -6.00 -4.36
N THR A 160 8.84 -6.47 -5.24
CA THR A 160 9.27 -7.87 -5.35
C THR A 160 10.64 -8.18 -4.76
N LEU A 161 11.28 -7.22 -4.07
CA LEU A 161 12.63 -7.40 -3.52
C LEU A 161 12.77 -8.65 -2.64
N ALA A 162 11.81 -8.92 -1.75
CA ALA A 162 11.85 -10.11 -0.90
C ALA A 162 11.84 -11.42 -1.72
N LEU A 163 11.03 -11.50 -2.78
CA LEU A 163 10.98 -12.65 -3.68
C LEU A 163 12.29 -12.77 -4.48
N SER A 164 12.83 -11.64 -4.94
CA SER A 164 14.10 -11.58 -5.67
C SER A 164 15.28 -12.06 -4.83
N LEU A 165 15.29 -11.74 -3.54
CA LEU A 165 16.28 -12.25 -2.59
C LEU A 165 16.17 -13.76 -2.38
N ALA A 166 14.95 -14.31 -2.30
CA ALA A 166 14.73 -15.75 -2.21
C ALA A 166 15.18 -16.48 -3.48
N ILE A 167 14.89 -15.93 -4.66
CA ILE A 167 15.34 -16.44 -5.96
C ILE A 167 16.86 -16.43 -6.06
N LYS A 168 17.50 -15.31 -5.73
CA LYS A 168 18.96 -15.18 -5.72
C LYS A 168 19.61 -16.24 -4.82
N ASN A 169 19.02 -16.52 -3.66
CA ASN A 169 19.51 -17.55 -2.74
C ASN A 169 19.15 -18.99 -3.14
N CYS A 170 18.47 -19.16 -4.29
CA CYS A 170 17.90 -20.42 -4.75
C CYS A 170 17.12 -21.14 -3.63
N ASP A 171 16.33 -20.38 -2.88
CA ASP A 171 15.61 -20.84 -1.68
C ASP A 171 14.14 -21.10 -2.01
N ILE A 172 13.85 -22.30 -2.49
CA ILE A 172 12.50 -22.73 -2.90
C ILE A 172 11.51 -22.62 -1.74
N GLU A 173 11.89 -23.04 -0.53
CA GLU A 173 10.98 -23.04 0.62
C GLU A 173 10.65 -21.61 1.07
N MET A 174 11.65 -20.72 1.07
CA MET A 174 11.42 -19.29 1.34
C MET A 174 10.55 -18.66 0.25
N LEU A 175 10.83 -18.95 -1.02
CA LEU A 175 10.04 -18.43 -2.13
C LEU A 175 8.59 -18.94 -2.05
N GLU A 176 8.38 -20.22 -1.78
CA GLU A 176 7.05 -20.81 -1.61
C GLU A 176 6.30 -20.15 -0.46
N TYR A 177 6.93 -19.95 0.68
CA TYR A 177 6.33 -19.27 1.83
C TYR A 177 5.95 -17.82 1.50
N LEU A 178 6.90 -17.04 0.97
CA LEU A 178 6.67 -15.64 0.62
C LEU A 178 5.61 -15.50 -0.48
N TRP A 179 5.68 -16.34 -1.52
CA TRP A 179 4.75 -16.32 -2.64
C TRP A 179 3.36 -16.77 -2.19
N ASN A 180 3.21 -17.99 -1.67
CA ASN A 180 1.92 -18.66 -1.48
C ASN A 180 1.24 -18.39 -0.14
N ASP A 181 1.97 -18.23 0.97
CA ASP A 181 1.34 -17.96 2.27
C ASP A 181 0.96 -16.47 2.40
N HIS A 182 1.69 -15.60 1.70
CA HIS A 182 1.43 -14.16 1.61
C HIS A 182 0.88 -13.74 0.24
N TYR A 183 0.15 -14.64 -0.42
CA TYR A 183 -0.40 -14.43 -1.78
C TYR A 183 -1.21 -13.15 -1.98
N PHE A 184 -1.78 -12.61 -0.90
CA PHE A 184 -2.61 -11.40 -0.91
C PHE A 184 -1.79 -10.11 -1.09
N LEU A 185 -0.47 -10.19 -1.02
CA LEU A 185 0.44 -9.06 -1.21
C LEU A 185 0.82 -8.83 -2.67
N TRP A 186 0.66 -9.85 -3.50
CA TRP A 186 1.22 -9.88 -4.84
C TRP A 186 0.14 -9.62 -5.89
N ASP A 187 0.49 -8.79 -6.86
CA ASP A 187 -0.35 -8.52 -8.02
C ASP A 187 0.32 -8.95 -9.34
N ILE A 188 -0.34 -8.63 -10.45
CA ILE A 188 0.12 -9.03 -11.78
C ILE A 188 1.43 -8.36 -12.19
N THR A 189 1.70 -7.16 -11.70
CA THR A 189 2.96 -6.44 -11.91
C THR A 189 4.10 -7.16 -11.19
N ASP A 190 3.82 -7.63 -9.97
CA ASP A 190 4.78 -8.40 -9.17
C ASP A 190 5.09 -9.74 -9.84
N LEU A 191 4.07 -10.43 -10.37
CA LEU A 191 4.27 -11.65 -11.14
C LEU A 191 5.15 -11.40 -12.36
N ASP A 192 4.88 -10.35 -13.14
CA ASP A 192 5.69 -10.00 -14.31
C ASP A 192 7.18 -9.80 -13.96
N GLN A 193 7.46 -9.04 -12.89
CA GLN A 193 8.83 -8.81 -12.39
C GLN A 193 9.47 -10.09 -11.87
N LEU A 194 8.68 -10.93 -11.19
CA LEU A 194 9.15 -12.21 -10.66
C LEU A 194 9.60 -13.12 -11.79
N MET A 195 8.85 -13.18 -12.90
CA MET A 195 9.19 -13.98 -14.07
C MET A 195 10.50 -13.49 -14.72
N ASP A 196 10.70 -12.18 -14.83
CA ASP A 196 11.96 -11.60 -15.31
C ASP A 196 13.14 -11.98 -14.40
N THR A 197 12.91 -11.93 -13.09
CA THR A 197 13.93 -12.30 -12.10
C THR A 197 14.29 -13.79 -12.20
N LEU A 198 13.32 -14.69 -12.30
CA LEU A 198 13.58 -16.13 -12.47
C LEU A 198 14.43 -16.43 -13.70
N TYR A 199 14.12 -15.78 -14.81
CA TYR A 199 14.85 -15.94 -16.06
C TYR A 199 16.30 -15.46 -15.92
N ASN A 200 16.51 -14.28 -15.35
CA ASN A 200 17.84 -13.70 -15.14
C ASN A 200 18.75 -14.56 -14.23
N TYR A 201 18.18 -15.26 -13.25
CA TYR A 201 18.92 -16.16 -12.35
C TYR A 201 18.97 -17.61 -12.82
N GLU A 202 18.43 -17.94 -13.99
CA GLU A 202 18.29 -19.32 -14.49
C GLU A 202 17.61 -20.28 -13.48
N PHE A 203 16.77 -19.75 -12.58
CA PHE A 203 16.18 -20.53 -11.49
C PHE A 203 14.82 -21.14 -11.89
N LEU A 204 14.82 -21.89 -12.99
CA LEU A 204 13.58 -22.37 -13.62
C LEU A 204 12.81 -23.40 -12.76
N ASP A 205 13.47 -24.10 -11.84
CA ASP A 205 12.80 -25.03 -10.91
C ASP A 205 11.71 -24.34 -10.07
N ALA A 206 11.93 -23.06 -9.74
CA ALA A 206 10.97 -22.25 -9.00
C ALA A 206 9.71 -21.88 -9.80
N LEU A 207 9.75 -21.98 -11.14
CA LEU A 207 8.56 -21.80 -11.98
C LEU A 207 7.44 -22.77 -11.55
N SER A 208 7.82 -23.94 -11.04
CA SER A 208 6.86 -24.93 -10.56
C SER A 208 6.08 -24.53 -9.32
N VAL A 209 6.78 -23.92 -8.37
CA VAL A 209 6.18 -23.34 -7.18
C VAL A 209 5.25 -22.18 -7.54
N ILE A 210 5.64 -21.39 -8.55
CA ILE A 210 4.88 -20.22 -8.97
C ILE A 210 3.61 -20.62 -9.70
N LEU A 211 3.70 -21.40 -10.79
CA LEU A 211 2.54 -21.73 -11.64
C LEU A 211 1.51 -22.62 -10.92
N ARG A 212 1.97 -23.52 -10.04
CA ARG A 212 1.07 -24.34 -9.21
C ARG A 212 0.62 -23.62 -7.93
N GLY A 213 1.26 -22.50 -7.62
CA GLY A 213 1.05 -21.73 -6.42
C GLY A 213 -0.35 -21.12 -6.34
N LYS A 214 -0.87 -21.03 -5.12
CA LYS A 214 -2.15 -20.37 -4.82
C LYS A 214 -2.15 -18.91 -5.31
N THR A 215 -1.00 -18.25 -5.27
CA THR A 215 -0.86 -16.85 -5.69
C THR A 215 -1.05 -16.66 -7.17
N PHE A 216 -0.42 -17.50 -7.99
CA PHE A 216 -0.60 -17.45 -9.44
C PHE A 216 -2.07 -17.72 -9.80
N VAL A 217 -2.69 -18.74 -9.17
CA VAL A 217 -4.13 -18.99 -9.27
C VAL A 217 -4.95 -17.74 -8.94
N ASN A 218 -4.71 -17.10 -7.80
CA ASN A 218 -5.49 -15.94 -7.39
C ASN A 218 -5.26 -14.70 -8.26
N ILE A 219 -4.01 -14.42 -8.65
CA ILE A 219 -3.68 -13.32 -9.55
C ILE A 219 -4.38 -13.53 -10.88
N ILE A 220 -4.18 -14.68 -11.53
CA ILE A 220 -4.73 -14.94 -12.86
C ILE A 220 -6.25 -15.02 -12.78
N LEU A 221 -6.84 -15.75 -11.84
CA LEU A 221 -8.30 -15.82 -11.74
C LEU A 221 -8.96 -14.47 -11.44
N SER A 222 -8.23 -13.50 -10.88
CA SER A 222 -8.76 -12.15 -10.69
C SER A 222 -8.84 -11.31 -11.98
N LEU A 223 -8.19 -11.75 -13.06
CA LEU A 223 -8.20 -11.09 -14.37
C LEU A 223 -9.43 -11.48 -15.20
N SER A 224 -9.75 -10.71 -16.24
CA SER A 224 -10.76 -11.14 -17.23
C SER A 224 -10.21 -12.30 -18.07
N PHE A 225 -11.08 -13.12 -18.68
CA PHE A 225 -10.63 -14.28 -19.47
C PHE A 225 -9.59 -13.90 -20.54
N ASP A 226 -9.82 -12.83 -21.30
CA ASP A 226 -8.89 -12.33 -22.33
C ASP A 226 -7.51 -11.98 -21.76
N GLU A 227 -7.47 -11.41 -20.56
CA GLU A 227 -6.21 -11.09 -19.89
C GLU A 227 -5.54 -12.33 -19.33
N GLN A 228 -6.30 -13.28 -18.80
CA GLN A 228 -5.75 -14.55 -18.35
C GLN A 228 -5.04 -15.24 -19.51
N VAL A 229 -5.70 -15.32 -20.66
CA VAL A 229 -5.14 -15.83 -21.91
C VAL A 229 -3.89 -15.04 -22.29
N PHE A 230 -3.98 -13.70 -22.36
CA PHE A 230 -2.85 -12.84 -22.71
C PHE A 230 -1.63 -13.04 -21.79
N TYR A 231 -1.83 -13.07 -20.48
CA TYR A 231 -0.73 -13.22 -19.53
C TYR A 231 -0.14 -14.63 -19.52
N ILE A 232 -0.98 -15.67 -19.66
CA ILE A 232 -0.47 -17.03 -19.85
C ILE A 232 0.33 -17.09 -21.15
N GLU A 233 -0.17 -16.55 -22.27
CA GLU A 233 0.54 -16.49 -23.55
C GLU A 233 1.91 -15.81 -23.40
N LYS A 234 1.93 -14.63 -22.78
CA LYS A 234 3.14 -13.85 -22.52
C LYS A 234 4.16 -14.63 -21.69
N ILE A 235 3.70 -15.26 -20.60
CA ILE A 235 4.57 -16.06 -19.72
C ILE A 235 5.16 -17.25 -20.47
N LEU A 236 4.35 -17.95 -21.26
CA LEU A 236 4.78 -19.17 -21.92
C LEU A 236 5.66 -18.91 -23.13
N PHE A 237 5.40 -17.84 -23.87
CA PHE A 237 5.92 -17.71 -25.24
C PHE A 237 6.72 -16.44 -25.50
N ASP A 238 6.53 -15.39 -24.71
CA ASP A 238 7.25 -14.12 -24.91
C ASP A 238 8.43 -13.96 -23.94
N LYS A 239 8.36 -14.57 -22.76
CA LYS A 239 9.35 -14.38 -21.69
C LYS A 239 10.61 -15.24 -21.84
N PHE A 240 10.50 -16.42 -22.44
CA PHE A 240 11.58 -17.40 -22.54
C PHE A 240 12.05 -17.55 -23.98
N ASP A 241 13.35 -17.75 -24.20
CA ASP A 241 13.85 -18.18 -25.50
C ASP A 241 13.37 -19.61 -25.86
N GLN A 242 13.50 -20.00 -27.12
CA GLN A 242 12.97 -21.29 -27.60
C GLN A 242 13.60 -22.50 -26.89
N ASP A 243 14.91 -22.48 -26.62
CA ASP A 243 15.59 -23.60 -25.97
C ASP A 243 15.10 -23.76 -24.53
N THR A 244 14.94 -22.62 -23.84
CA THR A 244 14.33 -22.57 -22.52
C THR A 244 12.91 -23.10 -22.57
N GLN A 245 12.05 -22.60 -23.49
CA GLN A 245 10.67 -23.05 -23.66
C GLN A 245 10.57 -24.57 -23.82
N ASP A 246 11.39 -25.17 -24.69
CA ASP A 246 11.40 -26.61 -24.94
C ASP A 246 11.74 -27.39 -23.65
N SER A 247 12.65 -26.86 -22.83
CA SER A 247 13.04 -27.49 -21.56
C SER A 247 11.95 -27.44 -20.48
N ILE A 248 11.11 -26.39 -20.47
CA ILE A 248 10.06 -26.19 -19.46
C ILE A 248 8.66 -26.60 -19.94
N CYS A 249 8.48 -26.90 -21.23
CA CYS A 249 7.17 -27.15 -21.84
C CYS A 249 6.39 -28.29 -21.17
N THR A 250 7.03 -29.45 -20.92
CA THR A 250 6.36 -30.57 -20.23
C THR A 250 5.91 -30.21 -18.82
N PHE A 251 6.70 -29.38 -18.14
CA PHE A 251 6.38 -28.91 -16.81
C PHE A 251 5.18 -27.94 -16.84
N ILE A 252 5.18 -26.99 -17.78
CA ILE A 252 4.07 -26.06 -18.03
C ILE A 252 2.79 -26.80 -18.36
N ASP A 253 2.86 -27.78 -19.27
CA ASP A 253 1.73 -28.60 -19.69
C ASP A 253 1.07 -29.24 -18.48
N ASP A 254 1.86 -29.86 -17.60
CA ASP A 254 1.33 -30.45 -16.38
C ASP A 254 0.79 -29.40 -15.40
N ALA A 255 1.46 -28.25 -15.24
CA ALA A 255 1.02 -27.21 -14.33
C ALA A 255 -0.30 -26.54 -14.75
N LEU A 256 -0.51 -26.34 -16.06
CA LEU A 256 -1.67 -25.61 -16.59
C LEU A 256 -2.80 -26.54 -17.06
N ALA A 257 -2.48 -27.62 -17.77
CA ALA A 257 -3.50 -28.54 -18.31
C ALA A 257 -4.16 -29.39 -17.20
N SER A 258 -3.38 -29.82 -16.19
CA SER A 258 -3.91 -30.58 -15.06
C SER A 258 -4.67 -29.71 -14.05
N ASN A 259 -4.50 -28.39 -14.11
CA ASN A 259 -5.13 -27.46 -13.20
C ASN A 259 -6.51 -27.00 -13.73
N LYS A 260 -7.56 -27.30 -12.97
CA LYS A 260 -8.95 -26.95 -13.31
C LYS A 260 -9.20 -25.45 -13.48
N ASN A 261 -8.33 -24.62 -12.91
CA ASN A 261 -8.44 -23.18 -12.97
C ASN A 261 -7.90 -22.59 -14.28
N PHE A 262 -7.03 -23.32 -14.99
CA PHE A 262 -6.34 -22.85 -16.20
C PHE A 262 -6.60 -23.69 -17.44
N GLY A 263 -7.18 -24.88 -17.29
CA GLY A 263 -7.45 -25.79 -18.41
C GLY A 263 -8.21 -25.13 -19.56
N THR A 264 -9.13 -24.20 -19.28
CA THR A 264 -9.89 -23.50 -20.33
C THR A 264 -9.04 -22.49 -21.11
N GLN A 265 -8.24 -21.69 -20.41
CA GLN A 265 -7.36 -20.67 -20.99
C GLN A 265 -6.25 -21.36 -21.78
N TYR A 266 -5.72 -22.46 -21.23
CA TYR A 266 -4.69 -23.25 -21.89
C TYR A 266 -5.23 -24.01 -23.10
N LEU A 267 -6.46 -24.52 -23.04
CA LEU A 267 -7.17 -25.04 -24.21
C LEU A 267 -7.28 -23.97 -25.30
N TYR A 268 -7.74 -22.77 -24.94
CA TYR A 268 -7.87 -21.66 -25.88
C TYR A 268 -6.53 -21.33 -26.57
N LEU A 269 -5.44 -21.26 -25.80
CA LEU A 269 -4.11 -20.97 -26.35
C LEU A 269 -3.60 -22.07 -27.29
N ASN A 270 -3.77 -23.34 -26.93
CA ASN A 270 -3.39 -24.46 -27.79
C ASN A 270 -4.18 -24.46 -29.10
N LEU A 271 -5.48 -24.16 -29.05
CA LEU A 271 -6.30 -24.01 -30.25
C LEU A 271 -5.87 -22.81 -31.09
N LYS A 272 -5.62 -21.65 -30.48
CA LYS A 272 -5.20 -20.41 -31.15
C LYS A 272 -3.88 -20.58 -31.92
N ARG A 273 -2.95 -21.36 -31.36
CA ARG A 273 -1.61 -21.59 -31.95
C ARG A 273 -1.55 -22.80 -32.88
N GLU A 274 -2.67 -23.50 -33.08
CA GLU A 274 -2.72 -24.75 -33.85
C GLU A 274 -1.69 -25.79 -33.34
N HIS A 275 -1.42 -25.78 -32.03
CA HIS A 275 -0.45 -26.69 -31.42
C HIS A 275 -1.12 -28.04 -31.14
N MET A 276 -0.83 -29.02 -32.01
CA MET A 276 -1.61 -30.26 -32.14
C MET A 276 -1.10 -31.42 -31.27
N LEU A 277 -1.08 -31.25 -29.96
CA LEU A 277 -0.94 -32.39 -29.04
C LEU A 277 -2.34 -32.87 -28.63
N LYS A 278 -2.89 -33.84 -29.36
CA LYS A 278 -4.25 -34.37 -29.14
C LYS A 278 -4.49 -34.79 -27.68
N ASP A 279 -3.52 -35.46 -27.07
CA ASP A 279 -3.61 -35.90 -25.67
C ASP A 279 -3.70 -34.70 -24.71
N LEU A 280 -2.97 -33.62 -25.00
CA LEU A 280 -3.00 -32.39 -24.21
C LEU A 280 -4.36 -31.70 -24.34
N ILE A 281 -4.91 -31.59 -25.55
CA ILE A 281 -6.24 -31.03 -25.79
C ILE A 281 -7.31 -31.81 -25.02
N ASP A 282 -7.24 -33.14 -25.01
CA ASP A 282 -8.17 -33.99 -24.25
C ASP A 282 -8.04 -33.77 -22.73
N VAL A 283 -6.82 -33.60 -22.21
CA VAL A 283 -6.60 -33.24 -20.79
C VAL A 283 -7.19 -31.87 -20.49
N CYS A 284 -6.90 -30.86 -21.30
CA CYS A 284 -7.43 -29.51 -21.14
C CYS A 284 -8.96 -29.49 -21.19
N LEU A 285 -9.58 -30.20 -22.12
CA LEU A 285 -11.05 -30.31 -22.21
C LEU A 285 -11.66 -30.93 -20.95
N ARG A 286 -11.06 -32.01 -20.41
CA ARG A 286 -11.54 -32.66 -19.18
C ARG A 286 -11.43 -31.77 -17.95
N ASN A 287 -10.42 -30.90 -17.91
CA ASN A 287 -10.17 -30.00 -16.79
C ASN A 287 -10.75 -28.60 -16.98
N SER A 288 -11.22 -28.27 -18.18
CA SER A 288 -11.80 -26.96 -18.50
C SER A 288 -13.06 -26.68 -17.69
N ASN A 289 -13.17 -25.44 -17.22
CA ASN A 289 -14.42 -24.92 -16.71
C ASN A 289 -15.37 -24.65 -17.89
N HIS A 290 -16.37 -25.52 -18.07
CA HIS A 290 -17.37 -25.41 -19.13
C HIS A 290 -18.14 -24.09 -19.10
N TYR A 291 -18.36 -23.51 -17.92
CA TYR A 291 -19.01 -22.21 -17.79
C TYR A 291 -18.14 -21.08 -18.35
N MET A 292 -16.82 -21.16 -18.18
CA MET A 292 -15.89 -20.22 -18.81
C MET A 292 -15.85 -20.37 -20.33
N ILE A 293 -15.99 -21.58 -20.87
CA ILE A 293 -16.14 -21.80 -22.32
C ILE A 293 -17.41 -21.12 -22.82
N TYR A 294 -18.55 -21.36 -22.15
CA TYR A 294 -19.82 -20.72 -22.50
C TYR A 294 -19.73 -19.19 -22.47
N GLN A 295 -19.18 -18.64 -21.38
CA GLN A 295 -19.09 -17.19 -21.20
C GLN A 295 -18.19 -16.48 -22.22
N ASN A 296 -17.26 -17.19 -22.87
CA ASN A 296 -16.29 -16.62 -23.81
C ASN A 296 -16.38 -17.34 -25.17
N TYR A 297 -17.58 -17.84 -25.52
CA TYR A 297 -17.81 -18.60 -26.74
C TYR A 297 -17.35 -17.87 -27.99
N ASP A 298 -17.65 -16.57 -28.11
CA ASP A 298 -17.30 -15.75 -29.27
C ASP A 298 -15.80 -15.86 -29.60
N MET A 299 -14.94 -15.95 -28.58
CA MET A 299 -13.50 -16.12 -28.79
C MET A 299 -13.14 -17.51 -29.32
N PHE A 300 -13.77 -18.57 -28.80
CA PHE A 300 -13.56 -19.93 -29.30
C PHE A 300 -14.10 -20.10 -30.72
N GLN A 301 -15.28 -19.53 -31.01
CA GLN A 301 -15.86 -19.52 -32.35
C GLN A 301 -14.92 -18.80 -33.32
N TRP A 302 -14.41 -17.63 -32.94
CA TRP A 302 -13.44 -16.89 -33.75
C TRP A 302 -12.21 -17.74 -34.07
N ILE A 303 -11.66 -18.51 -33.12
CA ILE A 303 -10.54 -19.41 -33.42
C ILE A 303 -10.93 -20.41 -34.51
N PHE A 304 -12.04 -21.15 -34.35
CA PHE A 304 -12.42 -22.17 -35.33
C PHE A 304 -12.78 -21.59 -36.70
N GLU A 305 -13.26 -20.35 -36.78
CA GLU A 305 -13.52 -19.66 -38.04
C GLU A 305 -12.25 -19.25 -38.78
N ASN A 306 -11.16 -18.99 -38.05
CA ASN A 306 -9.87 -18.54 -38.59
C ASN A 306 -8.79 -19.63 -38.64
N MET A 307 -9.08 -20.82 -38.12
CA MET A 307 -8.18 -21.99 -38.13
C MET A 307 -8.03 -22.59 -39.53
N ASP A 308 -6.85 -23.13 -39.83
CA ASP A 308 -6.61 -23.86 -41.08
C ASP A 308 -7.66 -24.98 -41.28
N PRO A 309 -8.24 -25.15 -42.49
CA PRO A 309 -9.30 -26.13 -42.73
C PRO A 309 -8.91 -27.58 -42.40
N ASP A 310 -7.64 -27.96 -42.63
CA ASP A 310 -7.16 -29.32 -42.36
C ASP A 310 -7.02 -29.53 -40.84
N VAL A 311 -6.45 -28.55 -40.13
CA VAL A 311 -6.35 -28.56 -38.66
C VAL A 311 -7.75 -28.57 -38.01
N LYS A 312 -8.66 -27.76 -38.54
CA LYS A 312 -10.07 -27.70 -38.09
C LYS A 312 -10.77 -29.03 -38.29
N GLN A 313 -10.51 -29.72 -39.39
CA GLN A 313 -11.06 -31.05 -39.65
C GLN A 313 -10.57 -32.08 -38.61
N ASP A 314 -9.30 -32.03 -38.24
CA ASP A 314 -8.72 -32.86 -37.19
C ASP A 314 -9.28 -32.54 -35.79
N LEU A 315 -9.63 -31.28 -35.55
CA LEU A 315 -10.23 -30.80 -34.30
C LEU A 315 -11.77 -30.76 -34.30
N ARG A 316 -12.42 -31.37 -35.30
CA ARG A 316 -13.90 -31.32 -35.44
C ARG A 316 -14.63 -31.86 -34.22
N ILE A 317 -14.09 -32.87 -33.54
CA ILE A 317 -14.68 -33.43 -32.31
C ILE A 317 -14.63 -32.40 -31.17
N THR A 318 -13.50 -31.71 -31.01
CA THR A 318 -13.32 -30.65 -30.02
C THR A 318 -14.27 -29.48 -30.29
N GLN A 319 -14.42 -29.07 -31.55
CA GLN A 319 -15.37 -28.03 -31.94
C GLN A 319 -16.82 -28.44 -31.58
N LEU A 320 -17.25 -29.64 -31.97
CA LEU A 320 -18.59 -30.15 -31.65
C LEU A 320 -18.83 -30.25 -30.14
N PHE A 321 -17.81 -30.58 -29.36
CA PHE A 321 -17.91 -30.61 -27.91
C PHE A 321 -18.11 -29.22 -27.31
N ILE A 322 -17.36 -28.22 -27.79
CA ILE A 322 -17.53 -26.81 -27.39
C ILE A 322 -18.93 -26.32 -27.77
N GLU A 323 -19.37 -26.55 -29.02
CA GLU A 323 -20.74 -26.24 -29.50
C GLU A 323 -21.81 -26.82 -28.55
N LYS A 324 -21.65 -28.10 -28.16
CA LYS A 324 -22.56 -28.77 -27.22
C LYS A 324 -22.56 -28.19 -25.80
N ILE A 325 -21.42 -27.65 -25.33
CA ILE A 325 -21.38 -26.95 -24.04
C ILE A 325 -22.32 -25.74 -24.06
N ILE A 326 -22.37 -25.03 -25.19
CA ILE A 326 -23.11 -23.78 -25.36
C ILE A 326 -24.60 -24.03 -25.55
N GLU A 327 -24.97 -25.09 -26.26
CA GLU A 327 -26.36 -25.49 -26.49
C GLU A 327 -27.12 -25.91 -25.21
N GLY A 328 -26.49 -25.82 -24.04
CA GLY A 328 -27.15 -25.96 -22.76
C GLY A 328 -26.68 -27.17 -21.97
N ASN A 329 -25.37 -27.35 -21.83
CA ASN A 329 -24.86 -28.27 -20.82
C ASN A 329 -25.46 -27.87 -19.45
N LYS A 330 -26.12 -28.82 -18.79
CA LYS A 330 -26.78 -28.63 -17.49
C LYS A 330 -25.87 -27.91 -16.48
N GLN A 331 -24.58 -28.21 -16.49
CA GLN A 331 -23.59 -27.58 -15.61
C GLN A 331 -23.45 -26.07 -15.86
N VAL A 332 -23.51 -25.64 -17.12
CA VAL A 332 -23.40 -24.22 -17.51
C VAL A 332 -24.64 -23.46 -17.04
N ILE A 333 -25.83 -24.01 -17.29
CA ILE A 333 -27.10 -23.40 -16.86
C ILE A 333 -27.14 -23.28 -15.33
N GLU A 334 -26.71 -24.33 -14.64
CA GLU A 334 -26.65 -24.36 -13.18
C GLU A 334 -25.67 -23.32 -12.62
N LEU A 335 -24.44 -23.24 -13.16
CA LEU A 335 -23.45 -22.24 -12.72
C LEU A 335 -23.87 -20.81 -13.06
N LYS A 336 -24.51 -20.59 -14.22
CA LYS A 336 -25.09 -19.29 -14.58
C LYS A 336 -26.09 -18.84 -13.51
N PHE A 337 -27.03 -19.70 -13.17
CA PHE A 337 -28.03 -19.41 -12.14
C PHE A 337 -27.38 -19.15 -10.77
N VAL A 338 -26.39 -19.97 -10.37
CA VAL A 338 -25.65 -19.80 -9.12
C VAL A 338 -24.98 -18.42 -9.07
N ASN A 339 -24.31 -18.01 -10.15
CA ASN A 339 -23.62 -16.72 -10.23
C ASN A 339 -24.59 -15.53 -10.15
N GLU A 340 -25.68 -15.57 -10.91
CA GLU A 340 -26.72 -14.54 -10.85
C GLU A 340 -27.33 -14.44 -9.44
N GLU A 341 -27.61 -15.58 -8.81
CA GLU A 341 -28.19 -15.62 -7.47
C GLU A 341 -27.21 -15.11 -6.41
N ILE A 342 -25.91 -15.38 -6.54
CA ILE A 342 -24.90 -14.79 -5.64
C ILE A 342 -24.89 -13.26 -5.76
N LEU A 343 -24.98 -12.70 -6.97
CA LEU A 343 -25.06 -11.25 -7.16
C LEU A 343 -26.32 -10.66 -6.51
N ARG A 344 -27.49 -11.27 -6.72
CA ARG A 344 -28.76 -10.86 -6.08
C ARG A 344 -28.68 -10.96 -4.56
N LEU A 345 -28.15 -12.07 -4.03
CA LEU A 345 -28.06 -12.26 -2.59
C LEU A 345 -27.03 -11.32 -1.95
N SER A 346 -26.03 -10.86 -2.70
CA SER A 346 -25.04 -9.89 -2.23
C SER A 346 -25.66 -8.52 -1.95
N GLN A 347 -26.72 -8.14 -2.67
CA GLN A 347 -27.53 -6.96 -2.34
C GLN A 347 -28.19 -7.10 -0.97
N SER A 348 -28.78 -8.27 -0.68
CA SER A 348 -29.50 -8.55 0.57
C SER A 348 -28.61 -8.88 1.78
N GLY A 349 -27.34 -9.22 1.56
CA GLY A 349 -26.42 -9.67 2.61
C GLY A 349 -26.73 -11.07 3.16
N ASN A 350 -27.44 -11.94 2.42
CA ASN A 350 -27.81 -13.28 2.89
C ASN A 350 -26.63 -14.28 2.80
N ILE A 351 -25.69 -14.16 3.74
CA ILE A 351 -24.44 -14.94 3.79
C ILE A 351 -24.71 -16.44 3.79
N GLN A 352 -25.72 -16.93 4.51
CA GLN A 352 -25.98 -18.37 4.62
C GLN A 352 -26.32 -19.01 3.27
N LYS A 353 -27.11 -18.32 2.43
CA LYS A 353 -27.42 -18.81 1.09
C LYS A 353 -26.22 -18.68 0.16
N ILE A 354 -25.45 -17.59 0.25
CA ILE A 354 -24.24 -17.38 -0.54
C ILE A 354 -23.21 -18.49 -0.26
N VAL A 355 -22.98 -18.83 1.02
CA VAL A 355 -22.07 -19.93 1.42
C VAL A 355 -22.48 -21.24 0.73
N LYS A 356 -23.76 -21.62 0.81
CA LYS A 356 -24.28 -22.85 0.18
C LYS A 356 -24.10 -22.84 -1.34
N LEU A 357 -24.32 -21.70 -1.99
CA LEU A 357 -24.15 -21.55 -3.43
C LEU A 357 -22.68 -21.63 -3.85
N ILE A 358 -21.77 -21.05 -3.06
CA ILE A 358 -20.32 -21.13 -3.29
C ILE A 358 -19.84 -22.57 -3.13
N GLU A 359 -20.28 -23.28 -2.08
CA GLU A 359 -19.95 -24.69 -1.86
C GLU A 359 -20.50 -25.58 -3.00
N HIS A 360 -21.74 -25.33 -3.42
CA HIS A 360 -22.41 -26.06 -4.50
C HIS A 360 -21.73 -25.84 -5.86
N GLY A 361 -21.47 -24.57 -6.19
CA GLY A 361 -20.79 -24.18 -7.43
C GLY A 361 -19.27 -24.38 -7.43
N LYS A 362 -18.69 -24.76 -6.28
CA LYS A 362 -17.23 -24.87 -6.06
C LYS A 362 -16.49 -23.60 -6.48
N ILE A 363 -17.07 -22.44 -6.15
CA ILE A 363 -16.55 -21.14 -6.57
C ILE A 363 -15.35 -20.78 -5.69
N GLN A 364 -14.20 -20.58 -6.32
CA GLN A 364 -12.96 -20.20 -5.61
C GLN A 364 -12.72 -18.69 -5.63
N GLU A 365 -13.09 -18.02 -6.72
CA GLU A 365 -12.85 -16.58 -6.89
C GLU A 365 -14.16 -15.85 -7.23
N ILE A 366 -14.76 -15.22 -6.22
CA ILE A 366 -15.99 -14.46 -6.43
C ILE A 366 -15.76 -13.24 -7.31
N ALA A 367 -14.52 -12.76 -7.42
CA ALA A 367 -14.13 -11.73 -8.36
C ALA A 367 -14.17 -12.18 -9.82
N GLN A 368 -14.64 -13.39 -10.15
CA GLN A 368 -15.00 -13.79 -11.53
C GLN A 368 -16.49 -13.73 -11.82
N ILE A 369 -17.33 -13.66 -10.79
CA ILE A 369 -18.78 -13.59 -10.96
C ILE A 369 -19.13 -12.22 -11.52
N ARG A 370 -19.74 -12.19 -12.71
CA ARG A 370 -20.15 -10.99 -13.45
C ARG A 370 -21.53 -11.19 -14.06
N ASP A 371 -22.27 -10.10 -14.18
CA ASP A 371 -23.53 -10.06 -14.92
C ASP A 371 -23.28 -9.64 -16.38
N LYS A 372 -22.69 -10.52 -17.18
CA LYS A 372 -22.33 -10.21 -18.57
C LYS A 372 -23.53 -9.78 -19.41
N GLU A 373 -24.70 -10.34 -19.12
CA GLU A 373 -25.95 -10.08 -19.86
C GLU A 373 -26.71 -8.86 -19.32
N GLY A 374 -26.34 -8.34 -18.14
CA GLY A 374 -27.01 -7.20 -17.50
C GLY A 374 -28.33 -7.53 -16.81
N ILE A 375 -28.78 -8.79 -16.85
CA ILE A 375 -30.10 -9.23 -16.38
C ILE A 375 -30.28 -8.99 -14.87
N VAL A 376 -29.22 -9.21 -14.08
CA VAL A 376 -29.29 -9.05 -12.63
C VAL A 376 -29.34 -7.57 -12.27
N PHE A 377 -28.44 -6.76 -12.83
CA PHE A 377 -28.34 -5.35 -12.50
C PHE A 377 -29.48 -4.51 -13.09
N ASP A 378 -30.07 -4.92 -14.21
CA ASP A 378 -31.28 -4.29 -14.76
C ASP A 378 -32.49 -4.45 -13.83
N ALA A 379 -32.47 -5.46 -12.96
CA ALA A 379 -33.50 -5.67 -11.95
C ALA A 379 -33.27 -4.89 -10.63
N PHE A 380 -32.13 -4.20 -10.47
CA PHE A 380 -31.83 -3.45 -9.26
C PHE A 380 -32.45 -2.05 -9.30
N GLU A 381 -33.12 -1.66 -8.22
CA GLU A 381 -33.77 -0.35 -8.11
C GLU A 381 -32.74 0.81 -8.16
N GLU A 382 -31.55 0.60 -7.60
CA GLU A 382 -30.49 1.62 -7.52
C GLU A 382 -29.48 1.57 -8.68
N ARG A 383 -29.86 0.99 -9.82
CA ARG A 383 -29.00 0.82 -11.01
C ARG A 383 -28.34 2.12 -11.45
N GLU A 384 -29.10 3.22 -11.53
CA GLU A 384 -28.56 4.52 -11.94
C GLU A 384 -27.51 5.04 -10.94
N GLU A 385 -27.74 4.86 -9.64
CA GLU A 385 -26.76 5.28 -8.64
C GLU A 385 -25.51 4.40 -8.61
N MET A 386 -25.61 3.12 -8.95
CA MET A 386 -24.45 2.26 -9.17
C MET A 386 -23.59 2.77 -10.34
N ILE A 387 -24.21 3.16 -11.46
CA ILE A 387 -23.51 3.75 -12.61
C ILE A 387 -22.84 5.07 -12.19
N ASN A 388 -23.57 5.94 -11.50
CA ASN A 388 -23.07 7.23 -11.02
C ASN A 388 -21.90 7.09 -10.03
N THR A 389 -21.87 6.02 -9.23
CA THR A 389 -20.77 5.70 -8.32
C THR A 389 -19.48 5.41 -9.10
N CYS A 390 -19.57 4.87 -10.31
CA CYS A 390 -18.41 4.66 -11.18
C CYS A 390 -17.97 5.93 -11.94
N GLY A 391 -18.89 6.88 -12.16
CA GLY A 391 -18.68 8.02 -13.07
C GLY A 391 -18.07 9.28 -12.47
N ASN A 392 -18.23 9.49 -11.17
CA ASN A 392 -17.83 10.73 -10.52
C ASN A 392 -16.31 10.86 -10.25
N ASN A 393 -15.49 9.93 -10.74
CA ASN A 393 -14.13 9.71 -10.25
C ASN A 393 -13.06 10.73 -10.67
N TYR A 394 -13.28 11.53 -11.72
CA TYR A 394 -12.28 12.53 -12.14
C TYR A 394 -12.50 13.90 -11.49
N GLY A 395 -13.66 14.09 -10.87
CA GLY A 395 -14.03 15.29 -10.17
C GLY A 395 -14.25 15.02 -8.69
N LEU A 396 -13.31 14.36 -7.99
CA LEU A 396 -13.30 14.32 -6.51
C LEU A 396 -13.64 15.70 -5.89
N PHE A 397 -13.34 16.77 -6.64
CA PHE A 397 -13.56 18.17 -6.28
C PHE A 397 -14.54 18.96 -7.17
N ASP A 398 -15.12 18.38 -8.23
CA ASP A 398 -16.08 19.09 -9.09
C ASP A 398 -17.37 18.27 -9.26
N ASP A 399 -18.39 18.63 -8.47
CA ASP A 399 -19.70 17.99 -8.52
C ASP A 399 -20.43 18.24 -9.86
N ASN A 400 -19.90 19.08 -10.75
CA ASN A 400 -20.47 19.36 -12.08
C ASN A 400 -19.88 18.51 -13.20
N ALA A 401 -18.81 17.75 -12.94
CA ALA A 401 -18.18 16.90 -13.95
C ALA A 401 -18.95 15.59 -14.11
N VAL A 402 -20.11 15.63 -14.76
CA VAL A 402 -20.87 14.43 -15.13
C VAL A 402 -20.16 13.75 -16.30
N ILE A 403 -19.39 12.71 -16.02
CA ILE A 403 -18.90 11.80 -17.05
C ILE A 403 -20.03 10.87 -17.40
N ASN A 404 -20.46 10.89 -18.65
CA ASN A 404 -21.41 9.91 -19.16
C ASN A 404 -20.72 8.53 -19.16
N VAL A 405 -21.02 7.72 -18.14
CA VAL A 405 -20.47 6.36 -18.03
C VAL A 405 -21.39 5.41 -18.76
N ASP A 406 -20.79 4.65 -19.66
CA ASP A 406 -21.42 3.54 -20.36
C ASP A 406 -22.01 2.53 -19.35
N GLU A 407 -23.27 2.12 -19.56
CA GLU A 407 -23.97 1.15 -18.72
C GLU A 407 -23.23 -0.19 -18.64
N GLU A 408 -22.40 -0.50 -19.65
CA GLU A 408 -21.54 -1.67 -19.63
C GLU A 408 -20.56 -1.71 -18.46
N VAL A 409 -20.34 -0.59 -17.75
CA VAL A 409 -19.56 -0.57 -16.52
C VAL A 409 -20.11 -1.53 -15.47
N LEU A 410 -21.43 -1.72 -15.40
CA LEU A 410 -22.06 -2.62 -14.43
C LEU A 410 -21.71 -4.08 -14.71
N LYS A 411 -21.46 -4.45 -15.97
CA LYS A 411 -21.03 -5.81 -16.34
C LYS A 411 -19.68 -6.19 -15.72
N GLU A 412 -18.89 -5.21 -15.28
CA GLU A 412 -17.61 -5.40 -14.58
C GLU A 412 -17.76 -5.51 -13.05
N TRP A 413 -18.95 -5.27 -12.49
CA TRP A 413 -19.20 -5.39 -11.05
C TRP A 413 -19.21 -6.85 -10.58
N ASN A 414 -18.64 -7.08 -9.40
CA ASN A 414 -18.54 -8.38 -8.78
C ASN A 414 -19.32 -8.40 -7.45
N PRO A 415 -19.51 -9.56 -6.80
CA PRO A 415 -20.23 -9.65 -5.54
C PRO A 415 -19.67 -8.78 -4.41
N LEU A 416 -18.35 -8.56 -4.36
CA LEU A 416 -17.74 -7.65 -3.39
C LEU A 416 -18.14 -6.20 -3.65
N HIS A 417 -18.11 -5.74 -4.90
CA HIS A 417 -18.59 -4.41 -5.30
C HIS A 417 -20.05 -4.18 -4.87
N VAL A 418 -20.92 -5.17 -5.13
CA VAL A 418 -22.33 -5.14 -4.72
C VAL A 418 -22.45 -5.08 -3.19
N ALA A 419 -21.72 -5.93 -2.47
CA ALA A 419 -21.75 -5.96 -1.01
C ALA A 419 -21.31 -4.62 -0.39
N ILE A 420 -20.30 -3.96 -0.96
CA ILE A 420 -19.82 -2.65 -0.49
C ILE A 420 -20.87 -1.57 -0.77
N PHE A 421 -21.41 -1.51 -1.99
CA PHE A 421 -22.42 -0.53 -2.38
C PHE A 421 -23.67 -0.63 -1.50
N TYR A 422 -24.14 -1.85 -1.21
CA TYR A 422 -25.29 -2.09 -0.34
C TYR A 422 -24.97 -2.09 1.16
N ASN A 423 -23.75 -1.73 1.55
CA ASN A 423 -23.30 -1.65 2.94
C ASN A 423 -23.42 -2.97 3.75
N GLN A 424 -23.05 -4.09 3.13
CA GLN A 424 -23.15 -5.43 3.68
C GLN A 424 -21.86 -5.88 4.38
N LEU A 425 -21.47 -5.19 5.46
CA LEU A 425 -20.20 -5.42 6.17
C LEU A 425 -19.91 -6.89 6.50
N LYS A 426 -20.92 -7.64 6.99
CA LYS A 426 -20.73 -9.06 7.34
C LYS A 426 -20.35 -9.91 6.14
N LEU A 427 -20.90 -9.58 4.96
CA LEU A 427 -20.61 -10.29 3.72
C LEU A 427 -19.24 -9.88 3.17
N VAL A 428 -18.89 -8.60 3.27
CA VAL A 428 -17.54 -8.11 2.94
C VAL A 428 -16.48 -8.85 3.76
N LYS A 429 -16.67 -8.96 5.08
CA LYS A 429 -15.80 -9.75 5.97
C LYS A 429 -15.74 -11.21 5.56
N TYR A 430 -16.87 -11.84 5.26
CA TYR A 430 -16.89 -13.22 4.79
C TYR A 430 -16.06 -13.41 3.51
N PHE A 431 -16.19 -12.52 2.53
CA PHE A 431 -15.40 -12.60 1.30
C PHE A 431 -13.90 -12.41 1.55
N CYS A 432 -13.52 -11.43 2.37
CA CYS A 432 -12.12 -11.10 2.59
C CYS A 432 -11.44 -12.03 3.59
N ASP A 433 -12.08 -12.36 4.71
CA ASP A 433 -11.49 -13.12 5.81
C ASP A 433 -11.67 -14.64 5.64
N ASN A 434 -12.85 -15.08 5.18
CA ASN A 434 -13.17 -16.51 5.06
C ASN A 434 -12.83 -17.06 3.68
N LEU A 435 -13.32 -16.43 2.59
CA LEU A 435 -12.98 -16.85 1.23
C LEU A 435 -11.58 -16.41 0.82
N LYS A 436 -11.02 -15.40 1.49
CA LYS A 436 -9.61 -15.06 1.34
C LYS A 436 -9.29 -14.59 -0.08
N ILE A 437 -10.22 -13.87 -0.71
CA ILE A 437 -10.10 -13.38 -2.09
C ILE A 437 -8.95 -12.39 -2.27
N ASN A 438 -8.50 -12.20 -3.51
CA ASN A 438 -7.59 -11.12 -3.84
C ASN A 438 -8.34 -9.77 -3.78
N VAL A 439 -8.33 -9.12 -2.61
CA VAL A 439 -9.06 -7.86 -2.37
C VAL A 439 -8.58 -6.74 -3.31
N GLN A 440 -7.28 -6.64 -3.59
CA GLN A 440 -6.72 -5.66 -4.51
C GLN A 440 -7.35 -5.77 -5.90
N ALA A 441 -7.37 -6.97 -6.47
CA ALA A 441 -7.95 -7.17 -7.78
C ALA A 441 -9.48 -7.07 -7.76
N SER A 442 -10.11 -7.51 -6.66
CA SER A 442 -11.56 -7.46 -6.47
C SER A 442 -12.13 -6.07 -6.29
N LEU A 443 -11.32 -5.10 -5.85
CA LEU A 443 -11.69 -3.69 -5.67
C LEU A 443 -11.31 -2.80 -6.86
N LYS A 444 -10.77 -3.38 -7.94
CA LYS A 444 -10.46 -2.59 -9.15
C LYS A 444 -11.71 -1.90 -9.64
N MET A 445 -11.61 -0.58 -9.81
CA MET A 445 -12.72 0.27 -10.24
C MET A 445 -13.32 -0.25 -11.56
N PRO A 446 -14.62 -0.57 -11.59
CA PRO A 446 -15.32 -0.93 -12.82
C PRO A 446 -15.19 0.15 -13.91
N GLY A 447 -14.91 -0.26 -15.14
CA GLY A 447 -14.79 0.60 -16.32
C GLY A 447 -13.44 1.29 -16.49
N TYR A 448 -12.45 1.00 -15.63
CA TYR A 448 -11.14 1.65 -15.66
C TYR A 448 -10.39 1.43 -16.99
N ARG A 449 -10.48 0.24 -17.60
CA ARG A 449 -9.72 -0.10 -18.82
C ARG A 449 -10.15 0.67 -20.05
N LYS A 450 -11.46 0.76 -20.29
CA LYS A 450 -12.03 1.53 -21.40
C LYS A 450 -11.54 2.99 -21.36
N ARG A 451 -11.35 3.53 -20.16
CA ARG A 451 -10.87 4.92 -19.95
C ARG A 451 -9.41 5.10 -20.33
N LYS A 452 -8.52 4.14 -19.98
CA LYS A 452 -7.09 4.21 -20.33
C LYS A 452 -6.86 4.26 -21.84
N ASN A 453 -7.69 3.55 -22.61
CA ASN A 453 -7.64 3.57 -24.07
C ASN A 453 -8.21 4.87 -24.69
N MET A 454 -9.12 5.57 -23.98
CA MET A 454 -9.61 6.88 -24.43
C MET A 454 -8.63 8.01 -24.10
N SER A 455 -7.98 7.98 -22.93
CA SER A 455 -7.06 9.04 -22.50
C SER A 455 -5.79 9.11 -23.36
N SER A 456 -5.32 8.00 -23.93
CA SER A 456 -4.17 7.99 -24.84
C SER A 456 -4.39 8.84 -26.09
N ASN A 457 -5.65 9.11 -26.47
CA ASN A 457 -5.99 9.92 -27.65
C ASN A 457 -6.07 11.43 -27.34
N TYR A 458 -6.12 11.83 -26.06
CA TYR A 458 -6.17 13.23 -25.62
C TYR A 458 -4.82 13.67 -25.03
N GLN A 459 -3.73 13.60 -25.81
CA GLN A 459 -2.44 14.18 -25.45
C GLN A 459 -2.46 15.71 -25.58
N SER A 460 -3.20 16.40 -24.72
CA SER A 460 -3.17 17.87 -24.63
C SER A 460 -2.09 18.35 -23.64
N ASN A 461 -1.33 19.37 -24.03
CA ASN A 461 -0.07 19.88 -23.44
C ASN A 461 -0.13 20.46 -22.00
N SER A 462 -1.08 20.11 -21.13
CA SER A 462 -1.10 20.64 -19.76
C SER A 462 -0.20 19.81 -18.82
N LYS A 463 0.83 20.45 -18.25
CA LYS A 463 1.73 19.84 -17.25
C LYS A 463 0.98 19.31 -16.01
N ASP A 464 -0.23 19.78 -15.76
CA ASP A 464 -1.06 19.35 -14.64
C ASP A 464 -1.74 17.98 -14.86
N GLN A 465 -1.94 17.55 -16.12
CA GLN A 465 -2.49 16.22 -16.44
C GLN A 465 -1.49 15.07 -16.19
N ILE A 466 -0.19 15.37 -16.11
CA ILE A 466 0.86 14.36 -15.91
C ILE A 466 0.75 13.72 -14.50
N SER A 467 0.15 14.40 -13.52
CA SER A 467 -0.09 13.82 -12.20
C SER A 467 -1.24 12.81 -12.16
N ILE A 468 -2.26 12.98 -13.01
CA ILE A 468 -3.45 12.11 -13.07
C ILE A 468 -3.21 10.92 -14.01
N ASN A 469 -2.43 11.12 -15.07
CA ASN A 469 -2.09 10.05 -16.02
C ASN A 469 -1.10 9.00 -15.49
N ASN A 470 -0.50 9.22 -14.31
CA ASN A 470 0.36 8.22 -13.65
C ASN A 470 -0.43 7.06 -12.99
N GLY A 471 -1.61 6.72 -13.50
CA GLY A 471 -2.30 5.48 -13.16
C GLY A 471 -2.64 5.38 -11.69
N ILE A 472 -3.45 6.32 -11.19
CA ILE A 472 -4.00 6.21 -9.84
C ILE A 472 -5.03 5.06 -9.85
N ASP A 473 -4.52 3.83 -9.73
CA ASP A 473 -5.27 2.63 -9.35
C ASP A 473 -5.61 2.72 -7.84
N CYS A 474 -6.23 3.84 -7.44
CA CYS A 474 -6.67 4.05 -6.07
C CYS A 474 -7.89 3.15 -5.84
N LEU A 475 -7.62 1.94 -5.35
CA LEU A 475 -8.60 0.95 -4.91
C LEU A 475 -9.61 1.57 -3.95
N LEU A 476 -9.15 2.55 -3.18
CA LEU A 476 -9.94 3.28 -2.20
C LEU A 476 -11.04 4.14 -2.84
N LEU A 477 -10.89 4.60 -4.09
CA LEU A 477 -11.89 5.45 -4.73
C LEU A 477 -13.26 4.78 -4.79
N PHE A 478 -13.31 3.49 -5.12
CA PHE A 478 -14.58 2.76 -5.21
C PHE A 478 -15.26 2.70 -3.84
N VAL A 479 -14.49 2.41 -2.79
CA VAL A 479 -14.98 2.34 -1.41
C VAL A 479 -15.46 3.72 -0.94
N LEU A 480 -14.72 4.79 -1.23
CA LEU A 480 -15.09 6.16 -0.87
C LEU A 480 -16.35 6.63 -1.59
N GLU A 481 -16.49 6.32 -2.88
CA GLU A 481 -17.69 6.67 -3.63
C GLU A 481 -18.94 5.93 -3.12
N CYS A 482 -18.79 4.64 -2.78
CA CYS A 482 -19.85 3.89 -2.10
C CYS A 482 -20.17 4.49 -0.73
N LEU A 483 -19.16 4.91 0.04
CA LEU A 483 -19.34 5.58 1.32
C LEU A 483 -20.12 6.89 1.15
N ARG A 484 -19.75 7.75 0.19
CA ARG A 484 -20.47 9.00 -0.08
C ARG A 484 -21.91 8.75 -0.46
N TYR A 485 -22.17 7.77 -1.32
CA TYR A 485 -23.53 7.37 -1.65
C TYR A 485 -24.31 6.92 -0.41
N ASN A 486 -23.74 6.02 0.38
CA ASN A 486 -24.39 5.47 1.58
C ASN A 486 -24.62 6.52 2.67
N LEU A 487 -23.70 7.48 2.83
CA LEU A 487 -23.86 8.61 3.74
C LEU A 487 -24.94 9.60 3.26
N LYS A 488 -25.03 9.87 1.95
CA LYS A 488 -26.13 10.67 1.37
C LYS A 488 -27.50 10.04 1.64
N LYS A 489 -27.58 8.71 1.64
CA LYS A 489 -28.79 7.94 1.97
C LYS A 489 -28.96 7.67 3.48
N ILE A 490 -28.08 8.20 4.34
CA ILE A 490 -28.12 8.05 5.81
C ILE A 490 -28.17 6.56 6.23
N LYS A 491 -27.43 5.69 5.52
CA LYS A 491 -27.35 4.27 5.90
C LYS A 491 -26.49 4.10 7.14
N VAL A 492 -27.02 3.41 8.15
CA VAL A 492 -26.29 3.07 9.38
C VAL A 492 -25.11 2.16 9.06
N GLY A 493 -23.95 2.44 9.64
CA GLY A 493 -22.74 1.62 9.49
C GLY A 493 -21.99 1.84 8.18
N ALA A 494 -22.31 2.88 7.40
CA ALA A 494 -21.61 3.17 6.14
C ALA A 494 -20.08 3.32 6.35
N GLU A 495 -19.70 3.85 7.52
CA GLU A 495 -18.31 4.06 7.92
C GLU A 495 -17.58 2.75 8.26
N ASP A 496 -18.31 1.71 8.67
CA ASP A 496 -17.72 0.48 9.19
C ASP A 496 -16.97 -0.30 8.10
N ILE A 497 -17.42 -0.22 6.84
CA ILE A 497 -16.72 -0.85 5.72
C ILE A 497 -15.40 -0.13 5.43
N LEU A 498 -15.38 1.20 5.47
CA LEU A 498 -14.14 1.96 5.30
C LEU A 498 -13.16 1.63 6.42
N LEU A 499 -13.61 1.66 7.67
CA LEU A 499 -12.80 1.29 8.83
C LEU A 499 -12.28 -0.14 8.71
N TYR A 500 -13.12 -1.08 8.30
CA TYR A 500 -12.72 -2.47 8.08
C TYR A 500 -11.59 -2.60 7.06
N PHE A 501 -11.73 -1.99 5.87
CA PHE A 501 -10.65 -2.03 4.89
C PHE A 501 -9.39 -1.34 5.40
N TRP A 502 -9.52 -0.21 6.09
CA TRP A 502 -8.37 0.52 6.60
C TRP A 502 -7.60 -0.22 7.71
N ASP A 503 -8.34 -0.89 8.60
CA ASP A 503 -7.78 -1.69 9.70
C ASP A 503 -7.17 -3.01 9.24
N TYR A 504 -7.89 -3.78 8.41
CA TYR A 504 -7.54 -5.16 8.07
C TYR A 504 -6.86 -5.31 6.71
N HIS A 505 -7.11 -4.37 5.81
CA HIS A 505 -6.53 -4.34 4.46
C HIS A 505 -5.72 -3.06 4.22
N GLY A 506 -5.20 -2.47 5.29
CA GLY A 506 -4.40 -1.26 5.25
C GLY A 506 -3.17 -1.33 4.32
N TYR A 507 -2.65 -2.54 4.12
CA TYR A 507 -1.53 -2.83 3.20
C TYR A 507 -1.83 -2.52 1.73
N LEU A 508 -3.12 -2.38 1.37
CA LEU A 508 -3.55 -2.01 0.03
C LEU A 508 -3.42 -0.51 -0.25
N PHE A 509 -3.25 0.29 0.80
CA PHE A 509 -3.27 1.74 0.72
C PHE A 509 -1.89 2.34 0.90
N ASN A 510 -1.60 3.38 0.13
CA ASN A 510 -0.38 4.16 0.19
C ASN A 510 -0.65 5.58 0.73
N ASP A 511 0.37 6.43 0.70
CA ASP A 511 0.31 7.82 1.14
C ASP A 511 -0.67 8.70 0.34
N LEU A 512 -0.80 8.42 -0.96
CA LEU A 512 -1.76 9.09 -1.83
C LEU A 512 -3.19 8.69 -1.48
N ASP A 513 -3.45 7.40 -1.22
CA ASP A 513 -4.76 6.90 -0.80
C ASP A 513 -5.20 7.54 0.52
N LEU A 514 -4.28 7.62 1.51
CA LEU A 514 -4.53 8.31 2.77
C LEU A 514 -4.85 9.80 2.55
N LYS A 515 -4.17 10.45 1.60
CA LYS A 515 -4.42 11.87 1.28
C LYS A 515 -5.83 12.07 0.73
N ILE A 516 -6.18 11.29 -0.29
CA ILE A 516 -7.49 11.33 -0.95
C ILE A 516 -8.58 11.08 0.09
N MET A 517 -8.39 10.09 0.97
CA MET A 517 -9.34 9.80 2.04
C MET A 517 -9.54 10.97 3.00
N ILE A 518 -8.44 11.60 3.47
CA ILE A 518 -8.52 12.73 4.39
C ILE A 518 -9.26 13.90 3.73
N GLU A 519 -8.90 14.24 2.49
CA GLU A 519 -9.58 15.27 1.70
C GLU A 519 -11.08 14.96 1.55
N TYR A 520 -11.40 13.69 1.31
CA TYR A 520 -12.77 13.23 1.17
C TYR A 520 -13.58 13.34 2.46
N LEU A 521 -13.02 12.90 3.59
CA LEU A 521 -13.69 12.94 4.89
C LEU A 521 -13.89 14.38 5.39
N PHE A 522 -12.97 15.28 5.08
CA PHE A 522 -13.18 16.71 5.31
C PHE A 522 -14.34 17.26 4.47
N LYS A 523 -14.42 16.92 3.18
CA LYS A 523 -15.53 17.33 2.31
C LYS A 523 -16.88 16.82 2.84
N LEU A 524 -16.89 15.63 3.44
CA LEU A 524 -18.07 15.02 4.04
C LEU A 524 -18.35 15.47 5.48
N GLN A 525 -17.50 16.32 6.06
CA GLN A 525 -17.59 16.79 7.46
C GLN A 525 -17.66 15.63 8.46
N ARG A 526 -16.81 14.62 8.29
CA ARG A 526 -16.75 13.40 9.13
C ARG A 526 -15.56 13.42 10.09
N ASP A 527 -15.52 14.41 10.97
CA ASP A 527 -14.42 14.66 11.90
C ASP A 527 -14.11 13.45 12.82
N GLU A 528 -15.14 12.79 13.37
CA GLU A 528 -14.97 11.62 14.23
C GLU A 528 -14.35 10.44 13.47
N LEU A 529 -14.82 10.18 12.25
CA LEU A 529 -14.30 9.12 11.39
C LEU A 529 -12.86 9.39 10.96
N LEU A 530 -12.57 10.65 10.59
CA LEU A 530 -11.22 11.09 10.26
C LEU A 530 -10.26 10.84 11.43
N THR A 531 -10.68 11.14 12.66
CA THR A 531 -9.88 10.86 13.85
C THR A 531 -9.64 9.38 14.05
N LYS A 532 -10.68 8.54 13.96
CA LYS A 532 -10.51 7.09 14.03
C LYS A 532 -9.45 6.65 13.03
N ILE A 533 -9.61 7.05 11.77
CA ILE A 533 -8.71 6.66 10.70
C ILE A 533 -7.27 7.13 10.91
N LEU A 534 -7.04 8.38 11.32
CA LEU A 534 -5.69 8.88 11.56
C LEU A 534 -4.96 8.15 12.70
N PHE A 535 -5.70 7.47 13.58
CA PHE A 535 -5.15 6.70 14.70
C PHE A 535 -5.10 5.19 14.44
N ILE A 536 -5.69 4.72 13.34
CA ILE A 536 -5.52 3.34 12.90
C ILE A 536 -4.03 3.08 12.65
N PRO A 537 -3.49 1.93 13.11
CA PRO A 537 -2.07 1.57 12.91
C PRO A 537 -1.58 1.74 11.46
N THR A 538 -2.42 1.43 10.48
CA THR A 538 -2.15 1.65 9.05
C THR A 538 -1.81 3.11 8.73
N SER A 539 -2.65 4.09 9.13
CA SER A 539 -2.38 5.51 8.87
C SER A 539 -1.13 5.99 9.56
N VAL A 540 -0.98 5.62 10.83
CA VAL A 540 0.20 5.92 11.64
C VAL A 540 1.45 5.39 10.94
N TYR A 541 1.38 4.17 10.44
CA TYR A 541 2.47 3.54 9.72
C TYR A 541 2.76 4.26 8.41
N ILE A 542 1.75 4.46 7.54
CA ILE A 542 1.90 5.14 6.25
C ILE A 542 2.60 6.48 6.46
N ILE A 543 2.14 7.27 7.44
CA ILE A 543 2.77 8.54 7.78
C ILE A 543 4.20 8.30 8.28
N LYS A 544 4.43 7.44 9.28
CA LYS A 544 5.77 7.20 9.84
C LYS A 544 6.82 6.74 8.81
N ASN A 545 6.40 6.07 7.75
CA ASN A 545 7.32 5.55 6.73
C ASN A 545 7.59 6.53 5.60
N MET A 546 6.85 7.64 5.52
CA MET A 546 7.25 8.75 4.66
C MET A 546 8.58 9.36 5.18
N PRO A 547 9.46 9.83 4.28
CA PRO A 547 10.59 10.68 4.65
C PRO A 547 10.13 11.83 5.55
N PHE A 548 11.00 12.27 6.47
CA PHE A 548 10.61 13.26 7.47
C PHE A 548 10.12 14.58 6.85
N GLU A 549 10.77 15.04 5.79
CA GLU A 549 10.41 16.22 5.01
C GLU A 549 9.03 16.04 4.38
N LYS A 550 8.81 14.88 3.74
CA LYS A 550 7.52 14.51 3.13
C LYS A 550 6.41 14.42 4.18
N ARG A 551 6.66 13.84 5.37
CA ARG A 551 5.71 13.86 6.50
C ARG A 551 5.33 15.28 6.91
N LEU A 552 6.30 16.17 7.03
CA LEU A 552 6.03 17.56 7.40
C LEU A 552 5.19 18.26 6.33
N ILE A 553 5.51 18.08 5.06
CA ILE A 553 4.71 18.61 3.94
C ILE A 553 3.30 18.02 3.99
N TYR A 554 3.19 16.71 4.15
CA TYR A 554 1.93 15.99 4.20
C TYR A 554 1.03 16.48 5.35
N LEU A 555 1.57 16.62 6.55
CA LEU A 555 0.82 17.12 7.69
C LEU A 555 0.49 18.63 7.55
N LYS A 556 1.35 19.42 6.89
CA LYS A 556 1.00 20.81 6.47
C LYS A 556 -0.15 20.81 5.49
N GLU A 557 -0.16 19.91 4.52
CA GLU A 557 -1.23 19.77 3.54
C GLU A 557 -2.54 19.37 4.23
N ILE A 558 -2.54 18.39 5.13
CA ILE A 558 -3.72 18.03 5.93
C ILE A 558 -4.23 19.23 6.72
N GLN A 559 -3.33 19.97 7.38
CA GLN A 559 -3.68 21.19 8.10
C GLN A 559 -4.26 22.25 7.14
N TYR A 560 -3.70 22.39 5.94
CA TYR A 560 -4.16 23.33 4.92
C TYR A 560 -5.51 22.96 4.32
N ILE A 561 -5.74 21.67 4.02
CA ILE A 561 -7.02 21.13 3.56
C ILE A 561 -8.09 21.46 4.59
N ALA A 562 -7.80 21.19 5.86
CA ALA A 562 -8.68 21.59 6.96
C ALA A 562 -8.98 23.10 6.95
N TYR A 563 -7.95 23.95 6.83
CA TYR A 563 -8.15 25.40 6.73
C TYR A 563 -8.99 25.81 5.51
N GLN A 564 -8.80 25.19 4.35
CA GLN A 564 -9.57 25.52 3.15
C GLN A 564 -11.05 25.19 3.30
N PHE A 565 -11.37 24.03 3.88
CA PHE A 565 -12.76 23.65 4.13
C PHE A 565 -13.43 24.59 5.15
N LEU A 566 -12.70 25.00 6.18
CA LEU A 566 -13.17 26.02 7.14
C LEU A 566 -13.32 27.41 6.52
N GLY A 567 -12.44 27.76 5.56
CA GLY A 567 -12.42 29.07 4.90
C GLY A 567 -13.48 29.24 3.81
N LYS A 568 -13.80 28.19 3.04
CA LYS A 568 -14.80 28.25 1.96
C LYS A 568 -16.23 28.50 2.48
N GLU A 569 -16.54 28.09 3.71
CA GLU A 569 -17.80 28.44 4.36
C GLU A 569 -17.99 29.96 4.55
N LYS A 570 -16.90 30.73 4.74
CA LYS A 570 -17.01 32.20 4.88
C LYS A 570 -17.57 32.86 3.63
N TYR A 571 -17.20 32.36 2.44
CA TYR A 571 -17.68 32.93 1.18
C TYR A 571 -19.10 32.45 0.84
N PHE A 572 -19.37 31.15 0.91
CA PHE A 572 -20.66 30.57 0.54
C PHE A 572 -21.81 31.08 1.44
N PHE A 573 -21.54 31.31 2.73
CA PHE A 573 -22.54 31.84 3.66
C PHE A 573 -22.55 33.37 3.74
N SER A 574 -21.53 34.10 3.28
CA SER A 574 -21.63 35.57 3.20
C SER A 574 -22.66 36.02 2.16
N GLU A 575 -22.85 35.25 1.08
CA GLU A 575 -23.88 35.52 0.08
C GLU A 575 -25.29 35.13 0.56
N GLN A 576 -25.45 34.02 1.29
CA GLN A 576 -26.75 33.62 1.88
C GLN A 576 -27.11 34.38 3.18
N ALA A 577 -26.14 34.77 4.00
CA ALA A 577 -26.39 35.53 5.24
C ALA A 577 -26.79 36.98 4.96
N ASN A 578 -26.45 37.53 3.80
CA ASN A 578 -27.02 38.79 3.32
C ASN A 578 -28.48 38.63 2.85
N ALA A 579 -28.96 37.41 2.60
CA ALA A 579 -30.33 37.12 2.17
C ALA A 579 -31.28 36.71 3.33
N ILE A 580 -30.76 36.29 4.48
CA ILE A 580 -31.57 35.86 5.64
C ILE A 580 -31.16 36.66 6.88
N ASN A 581 -31.87 37.77 7.14
CA ASN A 581 -31.74 38.57 8.35
C ASN A 581 -32.11 37.73 9.58
N GLY A 582 -31.10 37.24 10.31
CA GLY A 582 -31.30 36.61 11.62
C GLY A 582 -30.42 35.41 11.95
N PHE A 583 -29.50 34.99 11.07
CA PHE A 583 -28.57 33.91 11.42
C PHE A 583 -27.46 34.40 12.37
N ASP A 584 -27.41 33.79 13.55
CA ASP A 584 -26.51 34.09 14.66
C ASP A 584 -25.03 33.84 14.29
N LYS A 585 -24.31 34.91 13.93
CA LYS A 585 -22.88 34.86 13.56
C LYS A 585 -22.01 34.21 14.61
N ASN A 586 -22.38 34.29 15.89
CA ASN A 586 -21.60 33.76 17.00
C ASN A 586 -21.58 32.23 17.02
N LYS A 587 -22.69 31.57 16.67
CA LYS A 587 -22.76 30.11 16.69
C LYS A 587 -21.82 29.46 15.66
N LYS A 588 -21.70 30.07 14.47
CA LYS A 588 -20.84 29.56 13.39
C LYS A 588 -19.34 29.80 13.65
N GLU A 589 -18.98 30.94 14.26
CA GLU A 589 -17.58 31.18 14.65
C GLU A 589 -17.12 30.20 15.74
N ILE A 590 -18.05 29.76 16.61
CA ILE A 590 -17.78 28.71 17.60
C ILE A 590 -17.55 27.35 16.93
N GLU A 591 -18.41 26.92 15.99
CA GLU A 591 -18.26 25.64 15.29
C GLU A 591 -16.94 25.58 14.47
N GLN A 592 -16.54 26.69 13.82
CA GLN A 592 -15.28 26.75 13.07
C GLN A 592 -14.02 26.67 13.96
N ASN A 593 -14.06 27.31 15.13
CA ASN A 593 -12.96 27.20 16.08
C ASN A 593 -12.84 25.77 16.65
N GLN A 594 -13.95 25.03 16.77
CA GLN A 594 -13.95 23.65 17.26
C GLN A 594 -13.26 22.67 16.31
N SER A 595 -13.53 22.69 15.00
CA SER A 595 -12.87 21.76 14.06
C SER A 595 -11.38 22.08 13.87
N LEU A 596 -10.97 23.35 13.90
CA LEU A 596 -9.54 23.69 13.86
C LEU A 596 -8.81 23.27 15.13
N GLN A 597 -9.44 23.49 16.29
CA GLN A 597 -8.94 23.03 17.57
C GLN A 597 -8.80 21.50 17.56
N PHE A 598 -9.82 20.80 17.07
CA PHE A 598 -9.83 19.34 16.97
C PHE A 598 -8.66 18.78 16.17
N ILE A 599 -8.38 19.28 14.98
CA ILE A 599 -7.27 18.77 14.15
C ILE A 599 -5.93 19.10 14.79
N THR A 600 -5.83 20.26 15.43
CA THR A 600 -4.58 20.62 16.10
C THR A 600 -4.35 19.77 17.34
N GLU A 601 -5.41 19.49 18.12
CA GLU A 601 -5.38 18.51 19.24
C GLU A 601 -5.01 17.12 18.72
N LEU A 602 -5.65 16.66 17.65
CA LEU A 602 -5.40 15.38 17.00
C LEU A 602 -3.93 15.20 16.58
N LEU A 603 -3.34 16.25 16.00
CA LEU A 603 -1.94 16.25 15.60
C LEU A 603 -1.00 16.43 16.81
N THR A 604 -1.46 17.00 17.93
CA THR A 604 -0.63 17.10 19.15
C THR A 604 -0.49 15.77 19.89
N GLU A 605 -1.36 14.80 19.64
CA GLU A 605 -1.29 13.47 20.21
C GLU A 605 -0.24 12.59 19.51
N ARG A 606 0.14 11.48 20.17
CA ARG A 606 1.04 10.50 19.57
C ARG A 606 0.33 9.75 18.44
N PRO A 607 1.00 9.51 17.31
CA PRO A 607 2.44 9.65 17.03
C PRO A 607 2.86 10.98 16.36
N TYR A 608 1.98 11.99 16.30
CA TYR A 608 2.17 13.18 15.47
C TYR A 608 2.80 14.37 16.22
N SER A 609 2.91 14.28 17.55
CA SER A 609 3.39 15.34 18.45
C SER A 609 4.69 16.02 18.02
N LEU A 610 5.69 15.25 17.54
CA LEU A 610 6.96 15.83 17.05
C LEU A 610 6.74 16.77 15.86
N TYR A 611 5.91 16.35 14.91
CA TYR A 611 5.60 17.11 13.71
C TYR A 611 4.76 18.32 14.07
N CYS A 612 3.80 18.14 14.98
CA CYS A 612 2.95 19.21 15.47
C CYS A 612 3.76 20.34 16.09
N ILE A 613 4.86 20.04 16.81
CA ILE A 613 5.81 21.07 17.28
C ILE A 613 6.31 21.91 16.10
N PHE A 614 6.80 21.29 15.03
CA PHE A 614 7.29 22.03 13.86
C PHE A 614 6.21 22.82 13.13
N LEU A 615 4.97 22.34 13.13
CA LEU A 615 3.83 23.00 12.49
C LEU A 615 3.27 24.16 13.32
N THR A 616 3.33 24.04 14.65
CA THR A 616 2.69 24.97 15.60
C THR A 616 3.65 26.03 16.14
N MET A 617 4.96 25.86 15.97
CA MET A 617 5.99 26.86 16.32
C MET A 617 5.63 28.26 15.80
N GLU A 618 4.99 28.37 14.64
CA GLU A 618 4.66 29.67 14.02
C GLU A 618 3.26 30.21 14.37
N LYS A 619 2.33 29.36 14.86
CA LYS A 619 0.88 29.67 14.83
C LYS A 619 0.20 29.73 16.20
N SER A 620 0.57 28.89 17.16
CA SER A 620 -0.13 28.83 18.46
C SER A 620 0.76 28.27 19.59
N PRO A 621 1.08 29.09 20.61
CA PRO A 621 1.83 28.68 21.79
C PRO A 621 1.18 27.56 22.61
N PHE A 622 -0.15 27.53 22.64
CA PHE A 622 -0.93 26.53 23.37
C PHE A 622 -0.68 25.13 22.81
N PHE A 623 -0.88 24.95 21.50
CA PHE A 623 -0.69 23.65 20.85
C PHE A 623 0.78 23.22 20.82
N PHE A 624 1.71 24.17 20.72
CA PHE A 624 3.13 23.86 20.89
C PHE A 624 3.42 23.22 22.25
N LYS A 625 2.90 23.81 23.35
CA LYS A 625 3.08 23.27 24.70
C LYS A 625 2.43 21.89 24.88
N GLN A 626 1.26 21.69 24.31
CA GLN A 626 0.57 20.39 24.35
C GLN A 626 1.37 19.31 23.60
N ALA A 627 1.80 19.59 22.37
CA ALA A 627 2.61 18.68 21.57
C ALA A 627 3.98 18.42 22.25
N TYR A 628 4.57 19.44 22.86
CA TYR A 628 5.80 19.33 23.66
C TYR A 628 5.69 18.33 24.79
N GLN A 629 4.59 18.38 25.57
CA GLN A 629 4.35 17.45 26.66
C GLN A 629 4.25 15.99 26.20
N MET A 630 3.87 15.77 24.93
CA MET A 630 3.71 14.43 24.35
C MET A 630 5.01 13.86 23.75
N ILE A 631 6.03 14.69 23.49
CA ILE A 631 7.32 14.26 22.90
C ILE A 631 8.05 13.25 23.80
N THR A 632 8.48 12.15 23.19
CA THR A 632 9.30 11.09 23.77
C THR A 632 10.79 11.29 23.50
N ALA A 633 11.63 10.42 24.08
CA ALA A 633 13.01 10.29 23.67
C ALA A 633 13.14 9.82 22.20
N GLN A 634 12.28 8.90 21.75
CA GLN A 634 12.27 8.41 20.38
C GLN A 634 12.00 9.53 19.37
N ASP A 635 11.05 10.42 19.66
CA ASP A 635 10.75 11.58 18.83
C ASP A 635 11.95 12.54 18.73
N ILE A 636 12.67 12.74 19.84
CA ILE A 636 13.90 13.55 19.85
C ILE A 636 15.01 12.90 19.01
N GLU A 637 15.15 11.57 19.11
CA GLU A 637 16.10 10.86 18.29
C GLU A 637 15.75 10.92 16.81
N GLU A 638 14.48 10.75 16.47
CA GLU A 638 13.97 10.89 15.12
C GLU A 638 14.26 12.30 14.58
N LEU A 639 14.03 13.33 15.38
CA LEU A 639 14.44 14.70 15.05
C LEU A 639 15.94 14.84 14.78
N ILE A 640 16.79 14.32 15.67
CA ILE A 640 18.26 14.38 15.49
C ILE A 640 18.67 13.62 14.22
N ARG A 641 18.04 12.47 13.95
CA ARG A 641 18.36 11.60 12.81
C ARG A 641 17.88 12.18 11.48
N CYS A 642 16.71 12.80 11.46
CA CYS A 642 16.07 13.27 10.24
C CYS A 642 16.36 14.74 9.95
N SER A 643 16.54 15.58 10.97
CA SER A 643 16.78 17.02 10.81
C SER A 643 17.83 17.52 11.80
N HIS A 644 19.04 16.96 11.69
CA HIS A 644 20.15 17.25 12.60
C HIS A 644 20.43 18.75 12.73
N ASP A 645 20.44 19.51 11.63
CA ASP A 645 20.74 20.94 11.68
C ASP A 645 19.67 21.73 12.44
N ARG A 646 18.39 21.32 12.36
CA ARG A 646 17.32 21.87 13.20
C ARG A 646 17.50 21.50 14.66
N ALA A 647 17.84 20.24 14.95
CA ALA A 647 18.14 19.80 16.31
C ALA A 647 19.27 20.64 16.92
N VAL A 648 20.37 20.83 16.17
CA VAL A 648 21.51 21.67 16.56
C VAL A 648 21.07 23.12 16.77
N ASN A 649 20.30 23.69 15.86
CA ASN A 649 19.76 25.04 16.02
C ASN A 649 18.94 25.18 17.32
N ILE A 650 18.10 24.20 17.67
CA ILE A 650 17.35 24.19 18.93
C ILE A 650 18.32 24.16 20.13
N THR A 651 19.41 23.40 20.07
CA THR A 651 20.42 23.38 21.14
C THR A 651 21.21 24.69 21.27
N GLU A 652 21.52 25.36 20.17
CA GLU A 652 22.28 26.62 20.18
C GLU A 652 21.46 27.80 20.71
N ILE A 653 20.13 27.73 20.55
CA ILE A 653 19.19 28.67 21.19
C ILE A 653 19.34 28.62 22.71
N LYS A 654 19.47 27.42 23.28
CA LYS A 654 19.72 27.24 24.73
C LYS A 654 21.09 27.79 25.13
N ASN A 655 22.13 27.55 24.34
CA ASN A 655 23.51 27.95 24.66
C ASN A 655 23.79 29.46 24.50
N GLY A 656 22.76 30.29 24.30
CA GLY A 656 22.88 31.75 24.39
C GLY A 656 23.41 32.44 23.13
N GLY A 657 23.30 31.80 21.96
CA GLY A 657 23.60 32.46 20.68
C GLY A 657 22.63 33.62 20.42
N GLN A 658 22.97 34.85 20.87
CA GLN A 658 22.12 36.04 20.73
C GLN A 658 21.63 36.26 19.29
N LYS A 659 22.50 36.00 18.30
CA LYS A 659 22.17 36.11 16.88
C LYS A 659 21.08 35.11 16.44
N LYS A 660 21.25 33.82 16.76
CA LYS A 660 20.26 32.77 16.45
C LYS A 660 18.95 32.98 17.20
N ARG A 661 19.02 33.46 18.45
CA ARG A 661 17.83 33.85 19.22
C ARG A 661 17.06 34.99 18.53
N GLN A 662 17.77 36.00 18.02
CA GLN A 662 17.15 37.10 17.26
C GLN A 662 16.57 36.64 15.91
N GLU A 663 17.22 35.68 15.24
CA GLU A 663 16.72 35.08 14.00
C GLU A 663 15.43 34.31 14.24
N LEU A 664 15.35 33.46 15.28
CA LEU A 664 14.11 32.76 15.63
C LEU A 664 13.03 33.67 16.19
N MET A 665 13.36 34.72 16.93
CA MET A 665 12.35 35.71 17.35
C MET A 665 11.68 36.40 16.16
N LYS A 666 12.37 36.48 15.00
CA LYS A 666 11.77 36.98 13.76
C LYS A 666 10.92 35.92 13.07
N GLU A 667 11.29 34.64 13.19
CA GLU A 667 10.60 33.51 12.58
C GLU A 667 9.34 33.10 13.37
N ILE A 668 9.38 33.16 14.71
CA ILE A 668 8.32 32.74 15.62
C ILE A 668 7.66 33.95 16.28
N ARG A 669 6.44 34.27 15.86
CA ARG A 669 5.67 35.42 16.38
C ARG A 669 5.49 35.43 17.90
N ASN A 670 5.39 34.27 18.54
CA ASN A 670 5.08 34.13 19.96
C ASN A 670 6.20 33.44 20.76
N PHE A 671 7.46 33.72 20.40
CA PHE A 671 8.63 32.99 20.94
C PHE A 671 8.69 33.02 22.47
N GLU A 672 8.46 34.18 23.09
CA GLU A 672 8.56 34.33 24.55
C GLU A 672 7.55 33.46 25.32
N GLU A 673 6.40 33.10 24.72
CA GLU A 673 5.42 32.23 25.38
C GLU A 673 5.82 30.76 25.41
N ILE A 674 6.67 30.32 24.46
CA ILE A 674 7.09 28.91 24.30
C ILE A 674 8.58 28.69 24.59
N LYS A 675 9.32 29.75 24.91
CA LYS A 675 10.78 29.77 25.08
C LYS A 675 11.29 28.74 26.07
N ASP A 676 10.62 28.58 27.22
CA ASP A 676 11.05 27.62 28.24
C ASP A 676 10.94 26.18 27.75
N ALA A 677 9.85 25.85 27.04
CA ALA A 677 9.67 24.54 26.43
C ALA A 677 10.67 24.29 25.28
N ILE A 678 11.04 25.33 24.52
CA ILE A 678 12.12 25.24 23.52
C ILE A 678 13.48 24.98 24.19
N TYR A 679 13.77 25.65 25.31
CA TYR A 679 15.02 25.44 26.05
C TYR A 679 15.10 24.05 26.67
N GLU A 680 14.00 23.56 27.25
CA GLU A 680 13.91 22.21 27.77
C GLU A 680 14.05 21.18 26.64
N LEU A 681 13.42 21.40 25.49
CA LEU A 681 13.63 20.56 24.29
C LEU A 681 15.11 20.55 23.87
N GLY A 682 15.75 21.72 23.80
CA GLY A 682 17.17 21.84 23.49
C GLY A 682 18.07 21.11 24.49
N GLU A 683 17.71 21.12 25.77
CA GLU A 683 18.39 20.32 26.79
C GLU A 683 18.25 18.82 26.55
N ARG A 684 17.03 18.37 26.26
CA ARG A 684 16.77 16.96 25.97
C ARG A 684 17.50 16.49 24.70
N ILE A 685 17.63 17.35 23.69
CA ILE A 685 18.42 17.09 22.48
C ILE A 685 19.92 17.03 22.81
N LEU A 686 20.46 17.99 23.56
CA LEU A 686 21.87 18.00 23.98
C LEU A 686 22.25 16.75 24.76
N ASN A 687 21.36 16.31 25.65
CA ASN A 687 21.55 15.13 26.48
C ASN A 687 21.32 13.82 25.71
N SER A 688 20.96 13.85 24.42
CA SER A 688 20.80 12.65 23.61
C SER A 688 22.17 12.08 23.20
N PRO A 689 22.49 10.82 23.54
CA PRO A 689 23.69 10.15 23.07
C PRO A 689 23.86 10.16 21.55
N LEU A 690 22.77 10.20 20.76
CA LEU A 690 22.87 10.26 19.30
C LEU A 690 23.54 11.54 18.81
N LEU A 691 23.29 12.68 19.44
CA LEU A 691 23.84 13.95 18.99
C LEU A 691 25.38 13.93 19.05
N SER A 692 25.94 13.38 20.12
CA SER A 692 27.39 13.22 20.28
C SER A 692 28.01 12.32 19.19
N ARG A 693 27.33 11.21 18.84
CA ARG A 693 27.77 10.28 17.79
C ARG A 693 27.70 10.92 16.40
N VAL A 694 26.61 11.63 16.09
CA VAL A 694 26.44 12.31 14.80
C VAL A 694 27.47 13.43 14.65
N ASN A 695 27.74 14.20 15.70
CA ASN A 695 28.78 15.23 15.69
C ASN A 695 30.18 14.64 15.47
N SER A 696 30.50 13.52 16.13
CA SER A 696 31.76 12.81 15.95
C SER A 696 31.92 12.32 14.51
N ARG A 697 30.86 11.74 13.93
CA ARG A 697 30.86 11.28 12.53
C ARG A 697 30.98 12.43 11.52
N LYS A 698 30.35 13.58 11.76
CA LYS A 698 30.52 14.77 10.91
C LYS A 698 31.96 15.31 10.97
N LEU A 699 32.64 15.19 12.11
CA LEU A 699 34.06 15.54 12.22
C LEU A 699 34.92 14.55 11.43
N GLU A 700 34.68 13.25 11.57
CA GLU A 700 35.37 12.21 10.79
C GLU A 700 35.19 12.41 9.27
N LEU A 701 33.96 12.66 8.81
CA LEU A 701 33.69 12.91 7.38
C LEU A 701 34.38 14.18 6.87
N LYS A 702 34.45 15.25 7.69
CA LYS A 702 35.20 16.46 7.33
C LYS A 702 36.70 16.20 7.26
N GLU A 703 37.25 15.37 8.14
CA GLU A 703 38.65 14.95 8.09
C GLU A 703 38.94 14.10 6.85
N ASP A 704 38.03 13.20 6.48
CA ASP A 704 38.10 12.40 5.25
C ASP A 704 38.02 13.28 3.99
N ASP A 705 37.09 14.23 3.92
CA ASP A 705 36.95 15.15 2.79
C ASP A 705 38.16 16.08 2.67
N ASN A 706 38.68 16.58 3.79
CA ASN A 706 39.93 17.34 3.81
C ASN A 706 41.11 16.47 3.32
N SER A 707 41.17 15.21 3.72
CA SER A 707 42.19 14.26 3.28
C SER A 707 42.08 13.95 1.79
N ARG A 708 40.85 13.75 1.26
CA ARG A 708 40.56 13.59 -0.18
C ARG A 708 40.92 14.84 -0.97
N MET A 709 40.60 16.04 -0.47
CA MET A 709 41.02 17.30 -1.07
C MET A 709 42.55 17.42 -1.11
N GLN A 710 43.25 17.10 -0.02
CA GLN A 710 44.72 17.12 0.02
C GLN A 710 45.34 16.10 -0.94
N GLN A 711 44.79 14.88 -1.04
CA GLN A 711 45.24 13.89 -2.03
C GLN A 711 44.97 14.36 -3.47
N SER A 712 43.81 14.97 -3.73
CA SER A 712 43.48 15.56 -5.03
C SER A 712 44.46 16.69 -5.39
N GLN A 713 44.78 17.57 -4.44
CA GLN A 713 45.79 18.62 -4.63
C GLN A 713 47.19 18.04 -4.88
N ARG A 714 47.61 17.01 -4.14
CA ARG A 714 48.89 16.31 -4.35
C ARG A 714 48.97 15.62 -5.71
N SER A 715 47.88 14.99 -6.17
CA SER A 715 47.84 14.36 -7.49
C SER A 715 47.88 15.40 -8.62
N ARG A 716 47.22 16.55 -8.46
CA ARG A 716 47.30 17.69 -9.38
C ARG A 716 48.72 18.28 -9.43
N GLN A 717 49.37 18.48 -8.28
CA GLN A 717 50.77 18.91 -8.21
C GLN A 717 51.71 17.88 -8.85
N SER A 718 51.50 16.59 -8.62
CA SER A 718 52.31 15.52 -9.24
C SER A 718 52.15 15.49 -10.76
N LYS A 719 50.93 15.69 -11.28
CA LYS A 719 50.67 15.84 -12.73
C LYS A 719 51.32 17.09 -13.29
N GLN A 720 51.26 18.22 -12.59
CA GLN A 720 51.93 19.46 -13.01
C GLN A 720 53.46 19.30 -13.05
N ASN A 721 54.05 18.63 -12.05
CA ASN A 721 55.47 18.32 -12.03
C ASN A 721 55.85 17.39 -13.20
N LEU A 722 55.06 16.35 -13.49
CA LEU A 722 55.30 15.48 -14.65
C LEU A 722 55.23 16.22 -15.99
N ILE A 723 54.32 17.18 -16.14
CA ILE A 723 54.26 18.04 -17.33
C ILE A 723 55.48 18.97 -17.41
N GLN A 724 56.01 19.41 -16.27
CA GLN A 724 57.20 20.25 -16.20
C GLN A 724 58.47 19.47 -16.54
N TYR A 725 58.58 18.20 -16.12
CA TYR A 725 59.69 17.30 -16.48
C TYR A 725 59.53 16.65 -17.86
N GLY A 726 58.32 16.57 -18.40
CA GLY A 726 58.04 16.13 -19.77
C GLY A 726 58.32 17.19 -20.85
N LYS A 727 58.72 18.40 -20.46
CA LYS A 727 59.28 19.43 -21.35
C LYS A 727 60.82 19.35 -21.42
N ILE A 728 61.37 18.14 -21.50
CA ILE A 728 62.70 17.98 -22.09
C ILE A 728 62.51 18.22 -23.59
N SER A 729 63.24 19.18 -24.15
CA SER A 729 63.08 19.58 -25.54
C SER A 729 63.38 18.39 -26.46
N VAL A 730 62.65 18.31 -27.57
CA VAL A 730 62.95 17.41 -28.71
C VAL A 730 64.31 17.77 -29.36
N GLU A 731 65.05 18.74 -28.81
CA GLU A 731 66.42 19.09 -29.22
C GLU A 731 67.50 18.39 -28.36
N GLU A 732 67.15 17.75 -27.23
CA GLU A 732 68.07 16.96 -26.40
C GLU A 732 67.88 15.43 -26.51
N LEU A 733 67.01 14.97 -27.40
CA LEU A 733 66.90 13.58 -27.88
C LEU A 733 67.33 13.53 -29.35
#